data_AF-R7ISE7-F1
#
_entry.id   AF-R7ISE7-F1
#
_cell.length_a   1.000
_cell.length_b   1.000
_cell.length_c   1.000
_cell.angle_alpha   90.00
_cell.angle_beta   90.00
_cell.angle_gamma   90.00
#
_symmetry.space_group_name_H-M   'P 1'
#
loop_
_entity.id
_entity.type
_entity.pdbx_description
1 polymer ?
#
loop_
_entity_poly.entity_id
_entity_poly.type
_entity_poly.pdbx_seq_one_letter_code
_entity_poly.pdbx_strand_id
1 'polypeptide(L)'
;MIRLTDVSKYYRSNQNVTLGLHKINLEFHPGEFAVITGESGSGKSTLLNVISGSDSYDEGEMYIEGQETSCYDKADWEQYRREKISFIYQNYNLIDSFTVLQNVKSALLIRIPQMDEKEADRKALEYIRKVGLEKQAKKKASHLSSGQKQRLSIARALAKETEIIVADEPTGNLDAQNSKEVVRLLSELSKDRLVIMVTHNYDEVGQFATRKIRMYDGEVAEDIRLREAAPVEKKEVKEEKHGRQDARRIKKEQKVLAKRMIHMIRGAKPHNLMVLIVLFLFLSVSIYIFFGAFKQSLDFSTAKNYSDKTYVKEERTRISVRKSDGSSVTGEDAEKLKKLNYVTSVDLYDVVNDIIYAENMGEDYTCSERAAGGVGEQLPKTQVVIQNEGKMLRTVTALGSGVKEGDMPQAWNEIVVNSDDAALIGTEKKFYVWRKYNWQKNSICVNAVITGITDQGESGQIYISETMAKVLNVTAKRLDNYMFYGIYGAEQDVKGLCETSVTPEMITSENKLQQYSREEQENPIFIPNNELSGNEILLSDNFYCDAYITVSQQGVFQKPVQDTAYLFWGAASARQQKVLQVLEGMTEHGSSVIEISQELFDEIYPDQDSHQLSVYIRDYAYMDRVLKKIEGAGYQAVSTFRAGSTDYNEDKMQQQTGRMLFSFGALVTIFVVGLLLIALIMNFRKKDYQILMLMGLGRREADLMNRTDIIENGITALAGTLLFVFVADRTNLPFVAGAVRYYDVPGYLLYLLIMGAMFILLTRKVRLEKRRKKGRGKEKTDD
;
A
#
# COMPACT_ATOMS: atom_id res chain seq x y z
N MET A 1 57.85 -7.96 -21.15
CA MET A 1 58.66 -6.77 -21.52
C MET A 1 57.73 -5.56 -21.52
N ILE A 2 58.17 -4.42 -20.97
CA ILE A 2 57.43 -3.15 -21.01
C ILE A 2 58.35 -2.10 -21.64
N ARG A 3 57.88 -1.33 -22.61
CA ARG A 3 58.67 -0.26 -23.23
C ARG A 3 57.85 1.02 -23.27
N LEU A 4 58.42 2.12 -22.78
CA LEU A 4 57.87 3.46 -22.84
C LEU A 4 58.70 4.26 -23.84
N THR A 5 58.03 4.94 -24.75
CA THR A 5 58.64 5.80 -25.77
C THR A 5 57.97 7.16 -25.73
N ASP A 6 58.74 8.18 -25.34
CA ASP A 6 58.31 9.57 -25.18
C ASP A 6 57.04 9.76 -24.33
N VAL A 7 56.82 8.89 -23.34
CA VAL A 7 55.59 8.89 -22.54
C VAL A 7 55.52 10.13 -21.64
N SER A 8 54.46 10.92 -21.79
CA SER A 8 54.22 12.12 -20.97
C SER A 8 52.84 12.09 -20.30
N LYS A 9 52.73 12.76 -19.15
CA LYS A 9 51.50 12.85 -18.35
C LYS A 9 51.33 14.24 -17.77
N TYR A 10 50.14 14.82 -17.95
CA TYR A 10 49.76 16.13 -17.45
C TYR A 10 48.54 16.04 -16.54
N TYR A 11 48.64 16.62 -15.35
CA TYR A 11 47.53 16.76 -14.42
C TYR A 11 46.89 18.14 -14.58
N ARG A 12 45.61 18.16 -14.96
CA ARG A 12 44.83 19.40 -15.12
C ARG A 12 43.96 19.64 -13.90
N SER A 13 44.25 20.69 -13.15
CA SER A 13 43.34 21.28 -12.15
C SER A 13 42.72 22.56 -12.74
N ASN A 14 41.57 23.01 -12.23
CA ASN A 14 40.71 24.05 -12.83
C ASN A 14 41.44 25.27 -13.44
N GLN A 15 42.62 25.66 -12.92
CA GLN A 15 43.44 26.76 -13.45
C GLN A 15 44.92 26.42 -13.75
N ASN A 16 45.41 25.22 -13.39
CA ASN A 16 46.83 24.87 -13.51
C ASN A 16 47.02 23.52 -14.21
N VAL A 17 48.02 23.44 -15.08
CA VAL A 17 48.52 22.18 -15.65
C VAL A 17 49.85 21.86 -14.98
N THR A 18 49.89 20.75 -14.26
CA THR A 18 51.12 20.26 -13.62
C THR A 18 51.67 19.11 -14.45
N LEU A 19 52.95 19.20 -14.80
CA LEU A 19 53.68 18.13 -15.48
C LEU A 19 53.92 16.98 -14.49
N GLY A 20 53.47 15.78 -14.84
CA GLY A 20 53.67 14.58 -14.04
C GLY A 20 54.80 13.70 -14.56
N LEU A 21 54.90 13.56 -15.89
CA LEU A 21 55.97 12.87 -16.61
C LEU A 21 56.28 13.62 -17.90
N HIS A 22 57.55 13.70 -18.27
CA HIS A 22 58.01 14.33 -19.50
C HIS A 22 58.86 13.36 -20.32
N LYS A 23 58.36 12.97 -21.50
CA LYS A 23 59.06 12.17 -22.52
C LYS A 23 59.88 11.01 -21.95
N ILE A 24 59.25 10.19 -21.10
CA ILE A 24 59.91 9.05 -20.48
C ILE A 24 60.21 7.98 -21.53
N ASN A 25 61.49 7.61 -21.63
CA ASN A 25 62.00 6.55 -22.48
C ASN A 25 62.65 5.48 -21.60
N LEU A 26 61.95 4.36 -21.38
CA LEU A 26 62.41 3.27 -20.50
C LEU A 26 61.95 1.92 -21.05
N GLU A 27 62.80 0.91 -20.93
CA GLU A 27 62.48 -0.46 -21.34
C GLU A 27 62.80 -1.44 -20.21
N PHE A 28 61.83 -2.22 -19.76
CA PHE A 28 61.95 -3.18 -18.66
C PHE A 28 61.79 -4.62 -19.15
N HIS A 29 62.64 -5.51 -18.64
CA HIS A 29 62.68 -6.92 -19.05
C HIS A 29 62.28 -7.85 -17.89
N PRO A 30 61.64 -9.01 -18.18
CA PRO A 30 61.50 -10.07 -17.18
C PRO A 30 62.86 -10.45 -16.60
N GLY A 31 62.91 -10.81 -15.30
CA GLY A 31 64.18 -11.12 -14.64
C GLY A 31 64.86 -9.90 -13.99
N GLU A 32 64.34 -8.69 -14.21
CA GLU A 32 64.87 -7.46 -13.63
C GLU A 32 64.22 -7.15 -12.27
N PHE A 33 65.06 -6.80 -11.29
CA PHE A 33 64.69 -6.01 -10.13
C PHE A 33 65.16 -4.57 -10.34
N ALA A 34 64.26 -3.73 -10.87
CA ALA A 34 64.51 -2.32 -11.15
C ALA A 34 64.08 -1.44 -9.98
N VAL A 35 64.97 -0.54 -9.54
CA VAL A 35 64.72 0.35 -8.40
C VAL A 35 64.72 1.79 -8.87
N ILE A 36 63.61 2.49 -8.63
CA ILE A 36 63.39 3.88 -9.02
C ILE A 36 63.52 4.77 -7.78
N THR A 37 64.39 5.77 -7.85
CA THR A 37 64.72 6.71 -6.77
C THR A 37 64.54 8.15 -7.22
N GLY A 38 64.43 9.10 -6.29
CA GLY A 38 64.28 10.52 -6.60
C GLY A 38 63.53 11.29 -5.51
N GLU A 39 63.62 12.62 -5.53
CA GLU A 39 62.97 13.50 -4.55
C GLU A 39 61.44 13.39 -4.57
N SER A 40 60.78 13.81 -3.49
CA SER A 40 59.31 13.84 -3.45
C SER A 40 58.78 14.74 -4.58
N GLY A 41 57.73 14.29 -5.27
CA GLY A 41 57.17 15.03 -6.42
C GLY A 41 57.87 14.80 -7.77
N SER A 42 58.97 14.03 -7.85
CA SER A 42 59.71 13.83 -9.12
C SER A 42 59.03 12.96 -10.19
N GLY A 43 57.77 12.56 -10.00
CA GLY A 43 57.00 11.74 -10.97
C GLY A 43 57.04 10.21 -10.77
N LYS A 44 57.73 9.69 -9.74
CA LYS A 44 57.88 8.24 -9.48
C LYS A 44 56.56 7.46 -9.40
N SER A 45 55.66 7.88 -8.52
CA SER A 45 54.35 7.23 -8.37
C SER A 45 53.48 7.39 -9.63
N THR A 46 53.61 8.52 -10.34
CA THR A 46 52.95 8.74 -11.65
C THR A 46 53.42 7.70 -12.66
N LEU A 47 54.73 7.45 -12.74
CA LEU A 47 55.33 6.44 -13.62
C LEU A 47 54.78 5.04 -13.30
N LEU A 48 54.75 4.63 -12.02
CA LEU A 48 54.18 3.34 -11.64
C LEU A 48 52.68 3.24 -11.94
N ASN A 49 51.92 4.32 -11.74
CA ASN A 49 50.49 4.35 -12.04
C ASN A 49 50.22 4.22 -13.56
N VAL A 50 51.06 4.83 -14.40
CA VAL A 50 51.00 4.67 -15.86
C VAL A 50 51.37 3.25 -16.28
N ILE A 51 52.52 2.72 -15.81
CA ILE A 51 52.97 1.36 -16.11
C ILE A 51 51.92 0.32 -15.71
N SER A 52 51.28 0.51 -14.55
CA SER A 52 50.23 -0.41 -14.08
C SER A 52 48.89 -0.29 -14.78
N GLY A 53 48.71 0.70 -15.66
CA GLY A 53 47.40 1.02 -16.24
C GLY A 53 46.39 1.49 -15.21
N SER A 54 46.83 2.00 -14.05
CA SER A 54 45.97 2.62 -13.04
C SER A 54 45.64 4.08 -13.39
N ASP A 55 46.54 4.75 -14.10
CA ASP A 55 46.33 6.05 -14.75
C ASP A 55 46.67 5.94 -16.25
N SER A 56 46.14 6.84 -17.06
CA SER A 56 46.49 6.93 -18.49
C SER A 56 47.74 7.78 -18.69
N TYR A 57 48.38 7.71 -19.85
CA TYR A 57 49.31 8.71 -20.35
C TYR A 57 48.61 9.63 -21.37
N ASP A 58 49.21 10.78 -21.67
CA ASP A 58 48.63 11.79 -22.58
C ASP A 58 49.40 11.89 -23.91
N GLU A 59 50.71 11.63 -23.91
CA GLU A 59 51.57 11.62 -25.10
C GLU A 59 52.54 10.43 -25.04
N GLY A 60 53.15 10.13 -26.19
CA GLY A 60 54.04 8.98 -26.37
C GLY A 60 53.27 7.67 -26.55
N GLU A 61 54.00 6.56 -26.42
CA GLU A 61 53.45 5.21 -26.57
C GLU A 61 54.05 4.25 -25.56
N MET A 62 53.23 3.32 -25.06
CA MET A 62 53.67 2.24 -24.18
C MET A 62 53.40 0.88 -24.82
N TYR A 63 54.41 0.01 -24.83
CA TYR A 63 54.32 -1.34 -25.35
C TYR A 63 54.34 -2.35 -24.21
N ILE A 64 53.41 -3.30 -24.23
CA ILE A 64 53.38 -4.45 -23.32
C ILE A 64 53.58 -5.70 -24.15
N GLU A 65 54.65 -6.45 -23.88
CA GLU A 65 55.01 -7.67 -24.62
C GLU A 65 55.13 -7.44 -26.15
N GLY A 66 55.51 -6.22 -26.54
CA GLY A 66 55.63 -5.82 -27.94
C GLY A 66 54.31 -5.33 -28.57
N GLN A 67 53.17 -5.46 -27.88
CA GLN A 67 51.90 -4.90 -28.33
C GLN A 67 51.76 -3.44 -27.89
N GLU A 68 51.35 -2.59 -28.84
CA GLU A 68 51.07 -1.18 -28.63
C GLU A 68 49.80 -0.96 -27.80
N THR A 69 49.79 0.01 -26.89
CA THR A 69 48.66 0.26 -25.99
C THR A 69 47.76 1.42 -26.42
N SER A 70 48.12 2.18 -27.45
CA SER A 70 47.25 3.23 -28.05
C SER A 70 45.83 2.74 -28.36
N CYS A 71 45.71 1.48 -28.77
CA CYS A 71 44.45 0.84 -29.15
C CYS A 71 43.70 0.19 -27.97
N TYR A 72 44.28 0.18 -26.76
CA TYR A 72 43.66 -0.47 -25.60
C TYR A 72 42.40 0.26 -25.17
N ASP A 73 41.29 -0.45 -25.18
CA ASP A 73 40.06 0.01 -24.56
C ASP A 73 40.05 -0.30 -23.04
N LYS A 74 38.93 0.00 -22.38
CA LYS A 74 38.83 -0.23 -20.93
C LYS A 74 38.93 -1.69 -20.55
N ALA A 75 38.37 -2.59 -21.36
CA ALA A 75 38.42 -4.02 -21.13
C ALA A 75 39.85 -4.55 -21.30
N ASP A 76 40.60 -4.03 -22.27
CA ASP A 76 42.02 -4.40 -22.46
C ASP A 76 42.86 -4.01 -21.23
N TRP A 77 42.68 -2.79 -20.71
CA TRP A 77 43.34 -2.36 -19.46
C TRP A 77 42.86 -3.13 -18.23
N GLU A 78 41.57 -3.50 -18.17
CA GLU A 78 41.03 -4.36 -17.11
C GLU A 78 41.66 -5.76 -17.15
N GLN A 79 41.85 -6.33 -18.35
CA GLN A 79 42.51 -7.62 -18.55
C GLN A 79 44.00 -7.54 -18.22
N TYR A 80 44.70 -6.51 -18.69
CA TYR A 80 46.10 -6.25 -18.34
C TYR A 80 46.29 -6.19 -16.83
N ARG A 81 45.48 -5.37 -16.14
CA ARG A 81 45.49 -5.32 -14.68
C ARG A 81 45.18 -6.68 -14.10
N ARG A 82 44.21 -7.45 -14.60
CA ARG A 82 43.81 -8.75 -14.04
C ARG A 82 44.89 -9.83 -14.16
N GLU A 83 45.61 -9.89 -15.28
CA GLU A 83 46.42 -11.05 -15.68
C GLU A 83 47.92 -10.80 -15.67
N LYS A 84 48.36 -9.58 -15.96
CA LYS A 84 49.78 -9.29 -16.27
C LYS A 84 50.52 -8.52 -15.18
N ILE A 85 49.82 -7.70 -14.40
CA ILE A 85 50.45 -6.84 -13.38
C ILE A 85 49.78 -6.89 -12.01
N SER A 86 50.60 -6.81 -10.96
CA SER A 86 50.17 -6.62 -9.57
C SER A 86 50.83 -5.38 -8.98
N PHE A 87 50.11 -4.69 -8.09
CA PHE A 87 50.53 -3.40 -7.52
C PHE A 87 50.52 -3.48 -5.99
N ILE A 88 51.64 -3.13 -5.37
CA ILE A 88 51.77 -2.87 -3.93
C ILE A 88 51.76 -1.35 -3.70
N TYR A 89 50.64 -0.81 -3.24
CA TYR A 89 50.45 0.63 -3.06
C TYR A 89 51.01 1.13 -1.72
N GLN A 90 51.55 2.35 -1.71
CA GLN A 90 52.02 3.06 -0.50
C GLN A 90 50.92 3.15 0.58
N ASN A 91 49.69 3.51 0.20
CA ASN A 91 48.52 3.58 1.10
C ASN A 91 47.79 2.25 1.31
N TYR A 92 48.44 1.11 1.00
CA TYR A 92 47.94 -0.27 1.05
C TYR A 92 46.75 -0.59 0.12
N ASN A 93 45.83 0.35 -0.11
CA ASN A 93 44.58 0.20 -0.89
C ASN A 93 43.82 -1.08 -0.53
N LEU A 94 43.63 -1.38 0.76
CA LEU A 94 42.94 -2.57 1.25
C LEU A 94 41.45 -2.29 1.47
N ILE A 95 40.61 -3.31 1.31
CA ILE A 95 39.19 -3.21 1.69
C ILE A 95 39.12 -3.42 3.21
N ASP A 96 38.95 -2.33 3.94
CA ASP A 96 39.04 -2.31 5.41
C ASP A 96 38.08 -3.29 6.11
N SER A 97 36.89 -3.47 5.54
CA SER A 97 35.89 -4.39 6.09
C SER A 97 36.19 -5.86 5.86
N PHE A 98 37.02 -6.17 4.86
CA PHE A 98 37.38 -7.53 4.54
C PHE A 98 38.39 -8.06 5.55
N THR A 99 38.32 -9.35 5.83
CA THR A 99 39.38 -10.05 6.56
C THR A 99 40.67 -10.09 5.74
N VAL A 100 41.79 -10.41 6.39
CA VAL A 100 43.06 -10.75 5.72
C VAL A 100 42.81 -11.80 4.63
N LEU A 101 42.09 -12.87 4.97
CA LEU A 101 41.71 -13.94 4.03
C LEU A 101 40.90 -13.39 2.85
N GLN A 102 39.85 -12.60 3.10
CA GLN A 102 38.99 -12.06 2.05
C GLN A 102 39.72 -11.11 1.10
N ASN A 103 40.63 -10.27 1.61
CA ASN A 103 41.44 -9.38 0.77
C ASN A 103 42.31 -10.19 -0.21
N VAL A 104 43.00 -11.23 0.25
CA VAL A 104 43.85 -12.08 -0.61
C VAL A 104 43.01 -12.96 -1.54
N LYS A 105 41.94 -13.57 -1.02
CA LYS A 105 40.97 -14.36 -1.81
C LYS A 105 40.36 -13.55 -2.94
N SER A 106 40.04 -12.28 -2.72
CA SER A 106 39.44 -11.42 -3.74
C SER A 106 40.35 -11.26 -4.97
N ALA A 107 41.67 -11.15 -4.78
CA ALA A 107 42.63 -11.08 -5.86
C ALA A 107 42.68 -12.38 -6.69
N LEU A 108 42.66 -13.54 -6.02
CA LEU A 108 42.59 -14.86 -6.68
C LEU A 108 41.32 -15.01 -7.53
N LEU A 109 40.17 -14.66 -6.96
CA LEU A 109 38.88 -14.77 -7.65
C LEU A 109 38.74 -13.78 -8.81
N ILE A 110 39.36 -12.60 -8.74
CA ILE A 110 39.36 -11.64 -9.86
C ILE A 110 40.15 -12.20 -11.05
N ARG A 111 41.29 -12.86 -10.79
CA ARG A 111 42.10 -13.51 -11.82
C ARG A 111 41.46 -14.79 -12.35
N ILE A 112 40.92 -15.62 -11.46
CA ILE A 112 40.36 -16.93 -11.81
C ILE A 112 38.91 -17.02 -11.27
N PRO A 113 37.92 -16.44 -11.97
CA PRO A 113 36.53 -16.37 -11.52
C PRO A 113 35.88 -17.72 -11.18
N GLN A 114 36.31 -18.78 -11.88
CA GLN A 114 35.76 -20.14 -11.79
C GLN A 114 36.39 -20.98 -10.67
N MET A 115 37.40 -20.46 -9.96
CA MET A 115 38.09 -21.21 -8.91
C MET A 115 37.09 -21.68 -7.83
N ASP A 116 37.24 -22.91 -7.36
CA ASP A 116 36.41 -23.39 -6.25
C ASP A 116 36.68 -22.56 -4.98
N GLU A 117 35.66 -22.42 -4.13
CA GLU A 117 35.76 -21.57 -2.96
C GLU A 117 36.75 -22.11 -1.91
N LYS A 118 36.77 -23.43 -1.69
CA LYS A 118 37.71 -24.06 -0.76
C LYS A 118 39.15 -23.96 -1.27
N GLU A 119 39.32 -24.12 -2.58
CA GLU A 119 40.63 -23.95 -3.21
C GLU A 119 41.13 -22.50 -3.12
N ALA A 120 40.25 -21.52 -3.33
CA ALA A 120 40.58 -20.11 -3.18
C ALA A 120 40.99 -19.78 -1.73
N ASP A 121 40.29 -20.32 -0.73
CA ASP A 121 40.66 -20.16 0.69
C ASP A 121 42.02 -20.81 1.01
N ARG A 122 42.26 -22.02 0.50
CA ARG A 122 43.51 -22.76 0.68
C ARG A 122 44.69 -21.97 0.10
N LYS A 123 44.60 -21.54 -1.16
CA LYS A 123 45.65 -20.74 -1.82
C LYS A 123 45.85 -19.38 -1.14
N ALA A 124 44.76 -18.69 -0.78
CA ALA A 124 44.88 -17.42 -0.07
C ALA A 124 45.65 -17.59 1.24
N LEU A 125 45.40 -18.66 1.98
CA LEU A 125 46.10 -18.96 3.24
C LEU A 125 47.60 -19.22 3.02
N GLU A 126 48.00 -19.88 1.93
CA GLU A 126 49.41 -20.06 1.57
C GLU A 126 50.14 -18.72 1.38
N TYR A 127 49.54 -17.78 0.65
CA TYR A 127 50.12 -16.44 0.47
C TYR A 127 50.15 -15.64 1.76
N ILE A 128 49.14 -15.79 2.62
CA ILE A 128 49.08 -15.17 3.95
C ILE A 128 50.19 -15.72 4.87
N ARG A 129 50.50 -17.02 4.78
CA ARG A 129 51.61 -17.64 5.52
C ARG A 129 52.96 -17.11 5.08
N LYS A 130 53.19 -16.93 3.77
CA LYS A 130 54.45 -16.39 3.22
C LYS A 130 54.80 -15.01 3.76
N VAL A 131 53.81 -14.23 4.20
CA VAL A 131 54.02 -12.89 4.79
C VAL A 131 53.81 -12.86 6.31
N GLY A 132 53.75 -14.03 6.97
CA GLY A 132 53.65 -14.12 8.44
C GLY A 132 52.33 -13.62 9.04
N LEU A 133 51.21 -13.66 8.29
CA LEU A 133 49.90 -13.15 8.74
C LEU A 133 48.86 -14.26 9.03
N GLU A 134 49.29 -15.53 9.16
CA GLU A 134 48.38 -16.67 9.34
C GLU A 134 47.46 -16.51 10.56
N LYS A 135 48.01 -16.09 11.71
CA LYS A 135 47.23 -15.86 12.94
C LYS A 135 46.18 -14.76 12.79
N GLN A 136 46.33 -13.88 11.79
CA GLN A 136 45.46 -12.74 11.52
C GLN A 136 44.49 -13.03 10.37
N ALA A 137 44.48 -14.23 9.77
CA ALA A 137 43.67 -14.57 8.59
C ALA A 137 42.19 -14.16 8.71
N LYS A 138 41.60 -14.29 9.91
CA LYS A 138 40.20 -13.93 10.20
C LYS A 138 39.99 -12.49 10.70
N LYS A 139 41.06 -11.73 10.98
CA LYS A 139 40.95 -10.33 11.42
C LYS A 139 40.64 -9.41 10.23
N LYS A 140 39.80 -8.40 10.46
CA LYS A 140 39.52 -7.33 9.48
C LYS A 140 40.75 -6.47 9.25
N ALA A 141 40.95 -6.00 8.01
CA ALA A 141 42.06 -5.13 7.65
C ALA A 141 42.07 -3.83 8.48
N SER A 142 40.90 -3.31 8.85
CA SER A 142 40.77 -2.16 9.76
C SER A 142 41.43 -2.34 11.13
N HIS A 143 41.63 -3.58 11.60
CA HIS A 143 42.20 -3.90 12.93
C HIS A 143 43.68 -4.29 12.87
N LEU A 144 44.34 -4.15 11.73
CA LEU A 144 45.75 -4.47 11.55
C LEU A 144 46.62 -3.22 11.80
N SER A 145 47.83 -3.44 12.33
CA SER A 145 48.85 -2.37 12.37
C SER A 145 49.29 -1.97 10.96
N SER A 146 49.88 -0.78 10.80
CA SER A 146 50.39 -0.30 9.51
C SER A 146 51.33 -1.30 8.82
N GLY A 147 52.27 -1.89 9.57
CA GLY A 147 53.14 -2.93 9.02
C GLY A 147 52.42 -4.24 8.64
N GLN A 148 51.38 -4.64 9.40
CA GLN A 148 50.55 -5.78 9.03
C GLN A 148 49.70 -5.49 7.77
N LYS A 149 49.20 -4.26 7.61
CA LYS A 149 48.50 -3.81 6.40
C LYS A 149 49.43 -3.85 5.18
N GLN A 150 50.69 -3.42 5.34
CA GLN A 150 51.69 -3.51 4.29
C GLN A 150 51.93 -4.97 3.85
N ARG A 151 52.14 -5.88 4.82
CA ARG A 151 52.29 -7.32 4.54
C ARG A 151 51.06 -7.94 3.88
N LEU A 152 49.85 -7.51 4.26
CA LEU A 152 48.62 -7.94 3.60
C LEU A 152 48.54 -7.43 2.15
N SER A 153 48.93 -6.18 1.89
CA SER A 153 49.00 -5.61 0.54
C SER A 153 49.94 -6.43 -0.35
N ILE A 154 51.10 -6.81 0.20
CA ILE A 154 52.08 -7.70 -0.46
C ILE A 154 51.45 -9.07 -0.75
N ALA A 155 50.90 -9.76 0.26
CA ALA A 155 50.27 -11.08 0.04
C ALA A 155 49.18 -11.05 -1.04
N ARG A 156 48.38 -9.98 -1.08
CA ARG A 156 47.33 -9.79 -2.09
C ARG A 156 47.92 -9.60 -3.50
N ALA A 157 49.01 -8.84 -3.64
CA ALA A 157 49.71 -8.70 -4.91
C ALA A 157 50.29 -10.05 -5.37
N LEU A 158 50.94 -10.79 -4.46
CA LEU A 158 51.53 -12.11 -4.74
C LEU A 158 50.49 -13.15 -5.15
N ALA A 159 49.31 -13.12 -4.54
CA ALA A 159 48.25 -14.06 -4.84
C ALA A 159 47.69 -13.91 -6.27
N LYS A 160 47.94 -12.78 -6.95
CA LYS A 160 47.62 -12.67 -8.38
C LYS A 160 48.62 -13.40 -9.27
N GLU A 161 49.80 -13.79 -8.79
CA GLU A 161 50.82 -14.53 -9.55
C GLU A 161 51.05 -13.99 -10.98
N THR A 162 51.17 -12.67 -11.09
CA THR A 162 51.39 -11.95 -12.35
C THR A 162 52.86 -11.88 -12.73
N GLU A 163 53.13 -11.66 -14.01
CA GLU A 163 54.50 -11.57 -14.56
C GLU A 163 55.21 -10.27 -14.18
N ILE A 164 54.45 -9.24 -13.80
CA ILE A 164 54.96 -7.93 -13.39
C ILE A 164 54.46 -7.61 -11.99
N ILE A 165 55.37 -7.12 -11.14
CA ILE A 165 55.07 -6.59 -9.81
C ILE A 165 55.61 -5.16 -9.75
N VAL A 166 54.73 -4.20 -9.51
CA VAL A 166 55.12 -2.82 -9.20
C VAL A 166 54.87 -2.53 -7.73
N ALA A 167 55.81 -1.85 -7.08
CA ALA A 167 55.75 -1.56 -5.66
C ALA A 167 56.12 -0.11 -5.37
N ASP A 168 55.19 0.65 -4.82
CA ASP A 168 55.40 2.05 -4.44
C ASP A 168 55.68 2.12 -2.94
N GLU A 169 56.94 2.36 -2.58
CA GLU A 169 57.45 2.42 -1.20
C GLU A 169 57.02 1.23 -0.31
N PRO A 170 57.28 -0.03 -0.73
CA PRO A 170 56.75 -1.20 -0.02
C PRO A 170 57.30 -1.41 1.39
N THR A 171 58.36 -0.69 1.78
CA THR A 171 59.05 -0.80 3.08
C THR A 171 58.86 0.41 4.01
N GLY A 172 58.25 1.51 3.55
CA GLY A 172 58.25 2.78 4.29
C GLY A 172 57.56 2.75 5.67
N ASN A 173 56.67 1.78 5.90
CA ASN A 173 55.93 1.60 7.16
C ASN A 173 56.33 0.33 7.93
N LEU A 174 57.50 -0.24 7.63
CA LEU A 174 58.01 -1.47 8.26
C LEU A 174 59.26 -1.17 9.09
N ASP A 175 59.46 -1.94 10.16
CA ASP A 175 60.74 -1.97 10.86
C ASP A 175 61.82 -2.62 9.98
N ALA A 176 63.10 -2.34 10.29
CA ALA A 176 64.24 -2.75 9.48
C ALA A 176 64.31 -4.26 9.20
N GLN A 177 63.90 -5.10 10.16
CA GLN A 177 63.91 -6.55 9.98
C GLN A 177 62.84 -6.98 8.98
N ASN A 178 61.60 -6.49 9.14
CA ASN A 178 60.52 -6.77 8.21
C ASN A 178 60.77 -6.16 6.81
N SER A 179 61.37 -4.97 6.72
CA SER A 179 61.76 -4.36 5.44
C SER A 179 62.72 -5.27 4.66
N LYS A 180 63.75 -5.82 5.33
CA LYS A 180 64.68 -6.76 4.70
C LYS A 180 64.01 -8.03 4.20
N GLU A 181 63.07 -8.59 4.96
CA GLU A 181 62.32 -9.78 4.56
C GLU A 181 61.46 -9.52 3.31
N VAL A 182 60.79 -8.36 3.24
CA VAL A 182 59.99 -7.96 2.08
C VAL A 182 60.86 -7.74 0.84
N VAL A 183 61.97 -7.03 0.96
CA VAL A 183 62.88 -6.79 -0.17
C VAL A 183 63.49 -8.11 -0.64
N ARG A 184 63.86 -9.01 0.27
CA ARG A 184 64.34 -10.35 -0.09
C ARG A 184 63.28 -11.15 -0.83
N LEU A 185 62.03 -11.10 -0.39
CA LEU A 185 60.92 -11.77 -1.08
C LEU A 185 60.71 -11.22 -2.50
N LEU A 186 60.72 -9.89 -2.67
CA LEU A 186 60.63 -9.25 -3.97
C LEU A 186 61.82 -9.59 -4.88
N SER A 187 63.03 -9.67 -4.33
CA SER A 187 64.22 -10.11 -5.05
C SER A 187 64.12 -11.55 -5.52
N GLU A 188 63.63 -12.46 -4.68
CA GLU A 188 63.41 -13.86 -5.09
C GLU A 188 62.40 -13.97 -6.23
N LEU A 189 61.33 -13.16 -6.19
CA LEU A 189 60.32 -13.10 -7.27
C LEU A 189 60.85 -12.45 -8.55
N SER A 190 61.84 -11.57 -8.45
CA SER A 190 62.44 -10.97 -9.65
C SER A 190 63.23 -11.98 -10.49
N LYS A 191 63.50 -13.19 -9.99
CA LYS A 191 64.20 -14.23 -10.75
C LYS A 191 63.37 -14.79 -11.90
N ASP A 192 62.04 -14.82 -11.78
CA ASP A 192 61.12 -15.33 -12.81
C ASP A 192 60.17 -14.24 -13.36
N ARG A 193 60.22 -13.02 -12.83
CA ARG A 193 59.27 -11.92 -13.10
C ARG A 193 59.97 -10.58 -13.19
N LEU A 194 59.27 -9.57 -13.69
CA LEU A 194 59.72 -8.18 -13.60
C LEU A 194 59.25 -7.58 -12.27
N VAL A 195 60.17 -7.02 -11.49
CA VAL A 195 59.87 -6.26 -10.26
C VAL A 195 60.38 -4.84 -10.40
N ILE A 196 59.46 -3.86 -10.29
CA ILE A 196 59.79 -2.42 -10.28
C ILE A 196 59.42 -1.86 -8.91
N MET A 197 60.40 -1.36 -8.17
CA MET A 197 60.19 -0.79 -6.84
C MET A 197 60.61 0.67 -6.79
N VAL A 198 59.71 1.53 -6.29
CA VAL A 198 60.03 2.90 -5.91
C VAL A 198 60.42 2.93 -4.44
N THR A 199 61.52 3.60 -4.11
CA THR A 199 61.96 3.80 -2.73
C THR A 199 62.73 5.12 -2.56
N HIS A 200 62.64 5.70 -1.37
CA HIS A 200 63.50 6.81 -0.95
C HIS A 200 64.80 6.34 -0.27
N ASN A 201 64.83 5.12 0.26
CA ASN A 201 66.01 4.53 0.87
C ASN A 201 66.60 3.47 -0.06
N TYR A 202 67.56 3.86 -0.89
CA TYR A 202 68.22 2.95 -1.81
C TYR A 202 69.15 1.96 -1.09
N ASP A 203 69.78 2.37 0.01
CA ASP A 203 70.79 1.58 0.72
C ASP A 203 70.23 0.27 1.26
N GLU A 204 68.94 0.26 1.65
CA GLU A 204 68.24 -0.94 2.11
C GLU A 204 68.01 -1.99 1.01
N VAL A 205 68.03 -1.59 -0.26
CA VAL A 205 67.60 -2.43 -1.40
C VAL A 205 68.69 -2.64 -2.44
N GLY A 206 69.70 -1.77 -2.50
CA GLY A 206 70.71 -1.74 -3.55
C GLY A 206 71.46 -3.06 -3.73
N GLN A 207 71.63 -3.84 -2.66
CA GLN A 207 72.27 -5.17 -2.73
C GLN A 207 71.46 -6.20 -3.53
N PHE A 208 70.16 -5.98 -3.76
CA PHE A 208 69.28 -6.86 -4.52
C PHE A 208 68.93 -6.30 -5.90
N ALA A 209 69.17 -5.01 -6.13
CA ALA A 209 68.83 -4.34 -7.38
C ALA A 209 69.68 -4.83 -8.55
N THR A 210 69.03 -5.07 -9.68
CA THR A 210 69.70 -5.32 -10.97
C THR A 210 69.88 -4.03 -11.78
N ARG A 211 69.05 -3.02 -11.52
CA ARG A 211 69.04 -1.74 -12.22
C ARG A 211 68.59 -0.62 -11.29
N LYS A 212 69.21 0.54 -11.39
CA LYS A 212 68.88 1.76 -10.65
C LYS A 212 68.48 2.85 -11.63
N ILE A 213 67.32 3.45 -11.41
CA ILE A 213 66.81 4.59 -12.19
C ILE A 213 66.61 5.75 -11.23
N ARG A 214 67.09 6.95 -11.58
CA ARG A 214 66.84 8.17 -10.82
C ARG A 214 65.93 9.10 -11.62
N MET A 215 64.81 9.48 -11.03
CA MET A 215 63.88 10.45 -11.61
C MET A 215 64.09 11.84 -10.99
N TYR A 216 64.04 12.87 -11.83
CA TYR A 216 64.09 14.27 -11.42
C TYR A 216 63.12 15.07 -12.28
N ASP A 217 62.25 15.86 -11.63
CA ASP A 217 61.25 16.73 -12.28
C ASP A 217 60.45 16.09 -13.44
N GLY A 218 60.03 14.83 -13.26
CA GLY A 218 59.24 14.12 -14.27
C GLY A 218 60.06 13.51 -15.42
N GLU A 219 61.38 13.58 -15.39
CA GLU A 219 62.31 13.00 -16.36
C GLU A 219 63.20 11.91 -15.76
N VAL A 220 63.82 11.09 -16.62
CA VAL A 220 64.85 10.11 -16.22
C VAL A 220 66.21 10.82 -16.20
N ALA A 221 66.73 11.07 -15.00
CA ALA A 221 68.03 11.71 -14.81
C ALA A 221 69.20 10.73 -14.84
N GLU A 222 68.98 9.46 -14.48
CA GLU A 222 70.00 8.42 -14.44
C GLU A 222 69.36 7.05 -14.67
N ASP A 223 70.03 6.18 -15.43
CA ASP A 223 69.62 4.79 -15.67
C ASP A 223 70.86 3.88 -15.75
N ILE A 224 71.10 3.11 -14.68
CA ILE A 224 72.30 2.29 -14.50
C ILE A 224 71.90 0.83 -14.33
N ARG A 225 72.42 -0.04 -15.19
CA ARG A 225 72.38 -1.50 -14.99
C ARG A 225 73.52 -1.91 -14.07
N LEU A 226 73.17 -2.51 -12.93
CA LEU A 226 74.11 -2.94 -11.90
C LEU A 226 74.55 -4.39 -12.10
N ARG A 227 73.64 -5.25 -12.58
CA ARG A 227 73.83 -6.68 -12.80
C ARG A 227 73.00 -7.14 -13.98
N GLU A 228 73.37 -8.28 -14.57
CA GLU A 228 72.52 -8.93 -15.58
C GLU A 228 71.21 -9.42 -14.96
N ALA A 229 70.13 -9.30 -15.72
CA ALA A 229 68.84 -9.85 -15.37
C ALA A 229 68.92 -11.39 -15.34
N ALA A 230 68.12 -12.03 -14.48
CA ALA A 230 68.04 -13.48 -14.48
C ALA A 230 67.49 -13.97 -15.85
N PRO A 231 68.07 -15.03 -16.46
CA PRO A 231 67.53 -15.59 -17.69
C PRO A 231 66.14 -16.19 -17.42
N VAL A 232 65.11 -15.58 -17.98
CA VAL A 232 63.73 -16.07 -17.90
C VAL A 232 63.38 -16.78 -19.21
N GLU A 233 63.01 -18.07 -19.15
CA GLU A 233 62.47 -18.78 -20.30
C GLU A 233 61.21 -18.06 -20.80
N LYS A 234 61.18 -17.70 -22.09
CA LYS A 234 59.99 -17.17 -22.75
C LYS A 234 58.91 -18.26 -22.75
N LYS A 235 57.88 -18.12 -21.92
CA LYS A 235 56.67 -18.93 -22.07
C LYS A 235 55.98 -18.52 -23.37
N GLU A 236 55.77 -19.48 -24.27
CA GLU A 236 54.96 -19.28 -25.47
C GLU A 236 53.54 -18.87 -25.05
N VAL A 237 53.18 -17.62 -25.30
CA VAL A 237 51.80 -17.13 -25.15
C VAL A 237 51.04 -17.58 -26.39
N LYS A 238 50.15 -18.56 -26.24
CA LYS A 238 49.17 -18.89 -27.30
C LYS A 238 48.18 -17.73 -27.41
N GLU A 239 48.18 -17.02 -28.53
CA GLU A 239 47.13 -16.08 -28.88
C GLU A 239 45.80 -16.84 -29.08
N GLU A 240 44.97 -16.91 -28.05
CA GLU A 240 43.60 -17.39 -28.20
C GLU A 240 42.74 -16.29 -28.83
N LYS A 241 42.52 -16.38 -30.15
CA LYS A 241 41.52 -15.57 -30.85
C LYS A 241 40.12 -15.92 -30.35
N HIS A 242 39.55 -15.05 -29.51
CA HIS A 242 38.25 -15.25 -28.90
C HIS A 242 37.10 -15.11 -29.92
N GLY A 243 36.35 -16.19 -30.11
CA GLY A 243 35.17 -16.26 -30.98
C GLY A 243 33.86 -15.93 -30.27
N ARG A 244 32.74 -16.06 -30.99
CA ARG A 244 31.38 -15.72 -30.49
C ARG A 244 30.90 -16.61 -29.32
N GLN A 245 31.45 -17.82 -29.18
CA GLN A 245 31.20 -18.72 -28.04
C GLN A 245 31.89 -18.23 -26.75
N ASP A 246 33.04 -17.57 -26.86
CA ASP A 246 33.80 -17.06 -25.72
C ASP A 246 33.12 -15.85 -25.07
N ALA A 247 32.43 -15.02 -25.85
CA ALA A 247 31.66 -13.90 -25.32
C ALA A 247 30.55 -14.34 -24.32
N ARG A 248 29.91 -15.49 -24.55
CA ARG A 248 28.91 -16.05 -23.61
C ARG A 248 29.58 -16.59 -22.35
N ARG A 249 30.72 -17.27 -22.49
CA ARG A 249 31.53 -17.79 -21.38
C ARG A 249 32.05 -16.66 -20.48
N ILE A 250 32.66 -15.63 -21.07
CA ILE A 250 33.13 -14.42 -20.38
C ILE A 250 31.98 -13.76 -19.61
N LYS A 251 30.81 -13.60 -20.24
CA LYS A 251 29.64 -13.00 -19.58
C LYS A 251 29.13 -13.84 -18.40
N LYS A 252 29.23 -15.17 -18.47
CA LYS A 252 28.90 -16.07 -17.35
C LYS A 252 29.91 -15.92 -16.22
N GLU A 253 31.20 -15.89 -16.52
CA GLU A 253 32.29 -15.70 -15.56
C GLU A 253 32.19 -14.35 -14.83
N GLN A 254 31.92 -13.28 -15.58
CA GLN A 254 31.67 -11.94 -15.03
C GLN A 254 30.49 -11.92 -14.05
N LYS A 255 29.40 -12.62 -14.37
CA LYS A 255 28.24 -12.76 -13.47
C LYS A 255 28.57 -13.54 -12.21
N VAL A 256 29.32 -14.65 -12.33
CA VAL A 256 29.74 -15.47 -11.19
C VAL A 256 30.64 -14.67 -10.26
N LEU A 257 31.62 -13.95 -10.81
CA LEU A 257 32.51 -13.07 -10.06
C LEU A 257 31.74 -11.99 -9.31
N ALA A 258 30.85 -11.27 -10.01
CA ALA A 258 30.02 -10.23 -9.41
C ALA A 258 29.19 -10.78 -8.24
N LYS A 259 28.52 -11.93 -8.39
CA LYS A 259 27.74 -12.56 -7.32
C LYS A 259 28.59 -12.92 -6.10
N ARG A 260 29.76 -13.53 -6.31
CA ARG A 260 30.69 -13.88 -5.23
C ARG A 260 31.19 -12.64 -4.48
N MET A 261 31.52 -11.58 -5.20
CA MET A 261 31.96 -10.31 -4.61
C MET A 261 30.85 -9.65 -3.78
N ILE A 262 29.60 -9.64 -4.25
CA ILE A 262 28.44 -9.13 -3.48
C ILE A 262 28.30 -9.92 -2.17
N HIS A 263 28.37 -11.25 -2.23
CA HIS A 263 28.24 -12.10 -1.05
C HIS A 263 29.32 -11.80 -0.01
N MET A 264 30.58 -11.67 -0.44
CA MET A 264 31.69 -11.28 0.45
C MET A 264 31.49 -9.89 1.06
N ILE A 265 31.05 -8.89 0.29
CA ILE A 265 30.79 -7.53 0.78
C ILE A 265 29.66 -7.53 1.81
N ARG A 266 28.57 -8.25 1.55
CA ARG A 266 27.43 -8.38 2.49
C ARG A 266 27.83 -9.05 3.79
N GLY A 267 28.59 -10.15 3.71
CA GLY A 267 29.12 -10.84 4.89
C GLY A 267 30.11 -9.99 5.70
N ALA A 268 30.89 -9.12 5.04
CA ALA A 268 31.85 -8.24 5.70
C ALA A 268 31.20 -7.06 6.45
N LYS A 269 30.07 -6.53 5.93
CA LYS A 269 29.31 -5.39 6.48
C LYS A 269 27.81 -5.72 6.63
N PRO A 270 27.42 -6.68 7.49
CA PRO A 270 26.02 -7.09 7.64
C PRO A 270 25.12 -5.96 8.17
N HIS A 271 25.65 -5.10 9.04
CA HIS A 271 24.93 -3.93 9.54
C HIS A 271 24.56 -2.95 8.41
N ASN A 272 25.47 -2.69 7.46
CA ASN A 272 25.18 -1.80 6.33
C ASN A 272 24.13 -2.37 5.39
N LEU A 273 24.02 -3.71 5.31
CA LEU A 273 22.94 -4.37 4.59
C LEU A 273 21.61 -4.19 5.35
N MET A 274 21.61 -4.41 6.66
CA MET A 274 20.42 -4.21 7.50
C MET A 274 19.90 -2.77 7.43
N VAL A 275 20.77 -1.77 7.57
CA VAL A 275 20.41 -0.35 7.44
C VAL A 275 19.78 -0.06 6.07
N LEU A 276 20.34 -0.65 5.01
CA LEU A 276 19.80 -0.50 3.66
C LEU A 276 18.41 -1.13 3.54
N ILE A 277 18.23 -2.37 4.01
CA ILE A 277 16.93 -3.07 4.01
C ILE A 277 15.88 -2.26 4.79
N VAL A 278 16.22 -1.79 6.00
CA VAL A 278 15.32 -0.99 6.84
C VAL A 278 14.93 0.31 6.14
N LEU A 279 15.89 1.00 5.50
CA LEU A 279 15.62 2.24 4.77
C LEU A 279 14.72 2.00 3.55
N PHE A 280 14.98 0.95 2.77
CA PHE A 280 14.12 0.58 1.65
C PHE A 280 12.72 0.18 2.11
N LEU A 281 12.61 -0.58 3.20
CA LEU A 281 11.33 -0.97 3.79
C LEU A 281 10.55 0.25 4.27
N PHE A 282 11.20 1.16 5.01
CA PHE A 282 10.58 2.40 5.48
C PHE A 282 10.07 3.25 4.31
N LEU A 283 10.89 3.41 3.27
CA LEU A 283 10.53 4.18 2.08
C LEU A 283 9.36 3.54 1.33
N SER A 284 9.41 2.22 1.15
CA SER A 284 8.37 1.42 0.48
C SER A 284 7.03 1.48 1.22
N VAL A 285 7.04 1.26 2.54
CA VAL A 285 5.85 1.36 3.40
C VAL A 285 5.31 2.80 3.43
N SER A 286 6.18 3.80 3.56
CA SER A 286 5.75 5.20 3.58
C SER A 286 5.10 5.62 2.27
N ILE A 287 5.72 5.29 1.13
CA ILE A 287 5.15 5.55 -0.20
C ILE A 287 3.79 4.87 -0.31
N TYR A 288 3.68 3.61 0.14
CA TYR A 288 2.43 2.88 0.12
C TYR A 288 1.33 3.59 0.95
N ILE A 289 1.63 3.98 2.19
CA ILE A 289 0.66 4.63 3.07
C ILE A 289 0.25 6.00 2.52
N PHE A 290 1.21 6.86 2.17
CA PHE A 290 0.90 8.21 1.69
C PHE A 290 0.20 8.21 0.33
N PHE A 291 0.50 7.25 -0.55
CA PHE A 291 -0.26 7.09 -1.79
C PHE A 291 -1.70 6.64 -1.53
N GLY A 292 -1.92 5.73 -0.57
CA GLY A 292 -3.26 5.35 -0.14
C GLY A 292 -4.04 6.52 0.50
N ALA A 293 -3.40 7.30 1.37
CA ALA A 293 -3.97 8.50 1.96
C ALA A 293 -4.29 9.59 0.92
N PHE A 294 -3.44 9.73 -0.10
CA PHE A 294 -3.70 10.59 -1.24
C PHE A 294 -4.94 10.13 -2.02
N LYS A 295 -5.04 8.83 -2.34
CA LYS A 295 -6.23 8.25 -2.99
C LYS A 295 -7.50 8.44 -2.15
N GLN A 296 -7.42 8.21 -0.85
CA GLN A 296 -8.53 8.46 0.07
C GLN A 296 -8.96 9.93 0.04
N SER A 297 -8.00 10.86 -0.03
CA SER A 297 -8.30 12.29 -0.07
C SER A 297 -8.95 12.73 -1.39
N LEU A 298 -8.79 11.97 -2.49
CA LEU A 298 -9.48 12.22 -3.76
C LEU A 298 -10.98 11.87 -3.71
N ASP A 299 -11.43 11.11 -2.72
CA ASP A 299 -12.85 10.79 -2.56
C ASP A 299 -13.59 11.92 -1.84
N PHE A 300 -13.99 12.95 -2.60
CA PHE A 300 -14.73 14.11 -2.09
C PHE A 300 -16.17 13.81 -1.64
N SER A 301 -16.60 12.54 -1.62
CA SER A 301 -17.93 12.18 -1.10
C SER A 301 -18.13 12.66 0.35
N THR A 302 -17.08 12.70 1.16
CA THR A 302 -17.12 13.22 2.54
C THR A 302 -17.28 14.72 2.64
N ALA A 303 -16.99 15.46 1.56
CA ALA A 303 -17.08 16.91 1.56
C ALA A 303 -18.50 17.42 1.22
N LYS A 304 -19.44 16.53 0.91
CA LYS A 304 -20.84 16.90 0.67
C LYS A 304 -21.63 17.01 1.97
N ASN A 305 -22.69 17.82 1.96
CA ASN A 305 -23.74 17.76 2.98
C ASN A 305 -24.69 16.59 2.68
N TYR A 306 -25.45 16.16 3.68
CA TYR A 306 -26.46 15.10 3.53
C TYR A 306 -27.86 15.67 3.75
N SER A 307 -28.85 15.17 3.01
CA SER A 307 -30.27 15.50 3.17
C SER A 307 -31.08 14.23 3.39
N ASP A 308 -31.94 14.30 4.41
CA ASP A 308 -32.89 13.25 4.82
C ASP A 308 -34.09 13.07 3.86
N LYS A 309 -34.15 13.87 2.77
CA LYS A 309 -35.28 13.88 1.84
C LYS A 309 -35.43 12.59 1.04
N THR A 310 -34.32 11.90 0.75
CA THR A 310 -34.31 10.66 -0.04
C THR A 310 -34.16 9.42 0.82
N TYR A 311 -33.25 9.46 1.80
CA TYR A 311 -33.10 8.43 2.81
C TYR A 311 -32.89 9.13 4.15
N VAL A 312 -33.58 8.72 5.20
CA VAL A 312 -33.55 9.42 6.49
C VAL A 312 -32.18 9.29 7.15
N LYS A 313 -31.59 8.09 7.13
CA LYS A 313 -30.30 7.83 7.77
C LYS A 313 -29.10 8.19 6.88
N GLU A 314 -28.24 9.08 7.38
CA GLU A 314 -26.89 9.26 6.82
C GLU A 314 -26.01 8.03 7.14
N GLU A 315 -26.12 6.99 6.31
CA GLU A 315 -25.30 5.79 6.42
C GLU A 315 -24.43 5.60 5.18
N ARG A 316 -23.11 5.75 5.36
CA ARG A 316 -22.16 5.72 4.23
C ARG A 316 -22.07 4.34 3.61
N THR A 317 -22.18 3.30 4.40
CA THR A 317 -21.97 1.92 3.96
C THR A 317 -23.25 1.22 3.49
N ARG A 318 -24.39 1.93 3.47
CA ARG A 318 -25.67 1.35 3.08
C ARG A 318 -25.94 1.51 1.58
N ILE A 319 -26.45 0.44 1.00
CA ILE A 319 -26.86 0.33 -0.39
C ILE A 319 -28.31 -0.15 -0.40
N SER A 320 -29.19 0.62 -1.03
CA SER A 320 -30.57 0.19 -1.27
C SER A 320 -30.61 -0.65 -2.56
N VAL A 321 -31.25 -1.82 -2.51
CA VAL A 321 -31.25 -2.81 -3.57
C VAL A 321 -32.67 -3.26 -3.90
N ARG A 322 -32.96 -3.38 -5.20
CA ARG A 322 -34.23 -3.91 -5.74
C ARG A 322 -33.95 -4.92 -6.85
N LYS A 323 -34.85 -5.86 -7.14
CA LYS A 323 -34.68 -6.70 -8.34
C LYS A 323 -34.89 -5.88 -9.61
N SER A 324 -34.11 -6.16 -10.65
CA SER A 324 -34.19 -5.40 -11.90
C SER A 324 -35.47 -5.62 -12.68
N ASP A 325 -36.17 -6.73 -12.43
CA ASP A 325 -37.47 -7.06 -13.02
C ASP A 325 -38.66 -6.49 -12.24
N GLY A 326 -38.40 -5.78 -11.13
CA GLY A 326 -39.43 -5.19 -10.27
C GLY A 326 -40.12 -6.17 -9.33
N SER A 327 -39.77 -7.47 -9.36
CA SER A 327 -40.33 -8.47 -8.44
C SER A 327 -39.82 -8.29 -7.00
N SER A 328 -40.50 -8.89 -6.04
CA SER A 328 -40.13 -8.83 -4.62
C SER A 328 -38.78 -9.52 -4.35
N VAL A 329 -37.97 -8.91 -3.48
CA VAL A 329 -36.77 -9.50 -2.89
C VAL A 329 -37.15 -10.39 -1.71
N THR A 330 -36.62 -11.62 -1.70
CA THR A 330 -36.95 -12.65 -0.71
C THR A 330 -35.80 -12.87 0.27
N GLY A 331 -36.02 -13.69 1.31
CA GLY A 331 -34.95 -14.15 2.20
C GLY A 331 -33.79 -14.86 1.47
N GLU A 332 -34.08 -15.56 0.36
CA GLU A 332 -33.04 -16.19 -0.47
C GLU A 332 -32.17 -15.15 -1.18
N ASP A 333 -32.76 -14.05 -1.66
CA ASP A 333 -32.02 -12.93 -2.23
C ASP A 333 -31.12 -12.28 -1.19
N ALA A 334 -31.61 -12.12 0.05
CA ALA A 334 -30.82 -11.58 1.14
C ALA A 334 -29.59 -12.45 1.44
N GLU A 335 -29.75 -13.78 1.52
CA GLU A 335 -28.64 -14.71 1.73
C GLU A 335 -27.68 -14.78 0.53
N LYS A 336 -28.17 -14.61 -0.69
CA LYS A 336 -27.32 -14.49 -1.90
C LYS A 336 -26.47 -13.22 -1.86
N LEU A 337 -27.05 -12.09 -1.49
CA LEU A 337 -26.34 -10.80 -1.40
C LEU A 337 -25.35 -10.77 -0.24
N LYS A 338 -25.68 -11.39 0.90
CA LYS A 338 -24.81 -11.52 2.08
C LYS A 338 -23.50 -12.26 1.80
N LYS A 339 -23.50 -13.17 0.82
CA LYS A 339 -22.31 -13.93 0.39
C LYS A 339 -21.33 -13.11 -0.48
N LEU A 340 -21.71 -11.91 -0.93
CA LEU A 340 -20.83 -11.08 -1.74
C LEU A 340 -19.66 -10.53 -0.89
N ASN A 341 -18.44 -10.55 -1.43
CA ASN A 341 -17.28 -9.98 -0.72
C ASN A 341 -17.55 -8.53 -0.30
N TYR A 342 -17.13 -8.20 0.92
CA TYR A 342 -17.26 -6.89 1.56
C TYR A 342 -18.66 -6.54 2.08
N VAL A 343 -19.68 -7.36 1.83
CA VAL A 343 -20.99 -7.23 2.50
C VAL A 343 -20.86 -7.73 3.94
N THR A 344 -21.35 -6.95 4.90
CA THR A 344 -21.33 -7.29 6.33
C THR A 344 -22.67 -7.84 6.79
N SER A 345 -23.77 -7.23 6.34
CA SER A 345 -25.13 -7.62 6.67
C SER A 345 -26.09 -7.21 5.56
N VAL A 346 -27.24 -7.88 5.53
CA VAL A 346 -28.34 -7.59 4.62
C VAL A 346 -29.62 -7.51 5.44
N ASP A 347 -30.44 -6.53 5.13
CA ASP A 347 -31.64 -6.17 5.85
C ASP A 347 -32.82 -6.15 4.88
N LEU A 348 -33.76 -7.09 5.06
CA LEU A 348 -34.86 -7.31 4.13
C LEU A 348 -35.93 -6.22 4.19
N TYR A 349 -36.05 -5.49 5.31
CA TYR A 349 -37.16 -4.58 5.60
C TYR A 349 -36.71 -3.10 5.61
N ASP A 350 -35.91 -2.73 4.61
CA ASP A 350 -35.21 -1.44 4.47
C ASP A 350 -36.06 -0.20 4.79
N VAL A 351 -37.28 -0.12 4.25
CA VAL A 351 -38.20 1.02 4.41
C VAL A 351 -38.69 1.17 5.86
N VAL A 352 -38.82 0.04 6.58
CA VAL A 352 -39.27 -0.03 7.96
C VAL A 352 -38.14 0.29 8.94
N ASN A 353 -36.88 0.28 8.50
CA ASN A 353 -35.73 0.44 9.39
C ASN A 353 -35.13 1.86 9.42
N ASP A 354 -35.85 2.82 8.84
CA ASP A 354 -35.38 4.17 8.55
C ASP A 354 -36.22 5.22 9.34
N ILE A 355 -36.66 4.81 10.54
CA ILE A 355 -37.69 5.39 11.44
C ILE A 355 -37.07 6.19 12.60
N ILE A 356 -37.87 7.05 13.24
CA ILE A 356 -37.51 8.13 14.18
C ILE A 356 -38.53 8.21 15.38
N TYR A 357 -38.11 8.45 16.65
CA TYR A 357 -38.91 8.56 17.94
C TYR A 357 -38.79 9.86 18.79
N ALA A 358 -39.88 10.33 19.37
CA ALA A 358 -39.84 11.48 20.28
C ALA A 358 -40.63 11.17 21.54
N GLU A 359 -40.18 11.66 22.70
CA GLU A 359 -40.73 11.24 23.99
C GLU A 359 -41.56 12.36 24.64
N ASN A 360 -41.06 13.59 24.63
CA ASN A 360 -41.66 14.69 25.40
C ASN A 360 -42.29 15.76 24.49
N MET A 361 -43.61 15.93 24.57
CA MET A 361 -44.32 17.05 23.92
C MET A 361 -43.88 18.38 24.55
N GLY A 362 -43.45 19.34 23.72
CA GLY A 362 -42.89 20.61 24.16
C GLY A 362 -41.35 20.64 24.23
N GLU A 363 -40.70 19.49 24.32
CA GLU A 363 -39.22 19.37 24.35
C GLU A 363 -38.66 18.72 23.09
N ASP A 364 -39.23 17.59 22.66
CA ASP A 364 -38.74 16.79 21.53
C ASP A 364 -39.52 17.08 20.24
N TYR A 365 -40.80 17.42 20.38
CA TYR A 365 -41.68 17.86 19.30
C TYR A 365 -42.79 18.77 19.83
N THR A 366 -43.36 19.62 18.97
CA THR A 366 -44.47 20.53 19.29
C THR A 366 -45.57 20.43 18.25
N CYS A 367 -46.83 20.53 18.67
CA CYS A 367 -47.97 20.67 17.78
C CYS A 367 -48.19 22.16 17.48
N SER A 368 -48.17 22.55 16.20
CA SER A 368 -48.47 23.91 15.76
C SER A 368 -49.72 23.91 14.87
N GLU A 369 -50.68 24.78 15.16
CA GLU A 369 -51.82 25.00 14.27
C GLU A 369 -51.37 25.83 13.07
N ARG A 370 -51.47 25.28 11.87
CA ARG A 370 -51.27 26.07 10.67
C ARG A 370 -52.55 26.84 10.38
N ALA A 371 -52.49 28.17 10.41
CA ALA A 371 -53.58 28.99 9.87
C ALA A 371 -53.76 28.66 8.38
N ALA A 372 -54.97 28.28 7.99
CA ALA A 372 -55.32 27.90 6.63
C ALA A 372 -55.09 29.09 5.68
N GLY A 373 -54.09 28.98 4.80
CA GLY A 373 -53.94 29.88 3.67
C GLY A 373 -54.70 29.34 2.47
N GLY A 374 -55.94 29.79 2.26
CA GLY A 374 -56.73 29.52 1.06
C GLY A 374 -58.22 29.28 1.35
N VAL A 375 -59.09 30.01 0.65
CA VAL A 375 -60.55 30.08 0.84
C VAL A 375 -61.22 28.73 0.57
N GLY A 376 -61.95 28.23 1.57
CA GLY A 376 -62.74 27.00 1.56
C GLY A 376 -62.46 26.22 2.84
N GLU A 377 -63.26 26.45 3.88
CA GLU A 377 -63.07 25.94 5.25
C GLU A 377 -62.58 24.49 5.31
N GLN A 378 -61.29 24.33 5.60
CA GLN A 378 -60.75 23.12 6.21
C GLN A 378 -60.24 23.50 7.60
N LEU A 379 -60.63 22.69 8.60
CA LEU A 379 -60.17 22.77 9.99
C LEU A 379 -58.63 22.95 10.04
N PRO A 380 -58.10 23.64 11.06
CA PRO A 380 -56.66 23.82 11.23
C PRO A 380 -55.99 22.45 11.22
N LYS A 381 -55.07 22.23 10.28
CA LYS A 381 -54.21 21.05 10.29
C LYS A 381 -53.15 21.30 11.36
N THR A 382 -53.25 20.59 12.48
CA THR A 382 -52.22 20.64 13.51
C THR A 382 -51.00 19.90 12.97
N GLN A 383 -49.95 20.65 12.70
CA GLN A 383 -48.69 20.12 12.20
C GLN A 383 -47.74 19.90 13.38
N VAL A 384 -47.29 18.66 13.54
CA VAL A 384 -46.20 18.33 14.46
C VAL A 384 -44.87 18.83 13.88
N VAL A 385 -44.14 19.59 14.68
CA VAL A 385 -42.81 20.14 14.40
C VAL A 385 -41.82 19.48 15.35
N ILE A 386 -40.80 18.84 14.81
CA ILE A 386 -39.76 18.15 15.58
C ILE A 386 -38.78 19.21 16.09
N GLN A 387 -38.57 19.25 17.40
CA GLN A 387 -37.66 20.19 18.07
C GLN A 387 -36.25 19.62 18.20
N ASN A 388 -36.15 18.29 18.36
CA ASN A 388 -34.87 17.60 18.48
C ASN A 388 -34.86 16.29 17.68
N GLU A 389 -34.39 16.37 16.44
CA GLU A 389 -34.26 15.20 15.56
C GLU A 389 -33.33 14.11 16.13
N GLY A 390 -32.46 14.45 17.10
CA GLY A 390 -31.50 13.54 17.72
C GLY A 390 -32.06 12.60 18.79
N LYS A 391 -33.29 12.80 19.28
CA LYS A 391 -33.93 11.87 20.23
C LYS A 391 -34.66 10.70 19.55
N MET A 392 -34.54 10.62 18.23
CA MET A 392 -35.35 9.76 17.39
C MET A 392 -34.81 8.33 17.16
N LEU A 393 -35.38 7.39 17.92
CA LEU A 393 -35.24 5.92 17.90
C LEU A 393 -35.74 5.26 16.63
N ARG A 394 -35.07 4.16 16.28
CA ARG A 394 -35.27 3.38 15.07
C ARG A 394 -36.09 2.14 15.39
N THR A 395 -36.98 1.76 14.47
CA THR A 395 -37.51 0.40 14.48
C THR A 395 -36.57 -0.47 13.67
N VAL A 396 -36.19 -1.63 14.18
CA VAL A 396 -35.44 -2.62 13.41
C VAL A 396 -36.20 -3.94 13.43
N THR A 397 -36.37 -4.55 12.27
CA THR A 397 -36.92 -5.91 12.24
C THR A 397 -35.88 -6.87 12.79
N ALA A 398 -36.20 -7.55 13.89
CA ALA A 398 -35.45 -8.61 14.56
C ALA A 398 -33.91 -8.43 14.68
N LEU A 399 -33.41 -8.43 15.92
CA LEU A 399 -31.97 -8.57 16.21
C LEU A 399 -31.39 -9.81 15.53
N GLY A 400 -30.39 -9.63 14.66
CA GLY A 400 -29.54 -10.73 14.19
C GLY A 400 -28.74 -11.39 15.33
N SER A 401 -28.69 -10.78 16.52
CA SER A 401 -28.06 -11.31 17.73
C SER A 401 -28.75 -10.83 19.01
N GLY A 402 -29.37 -11.74 19.77
CA GLY A 402 -29.54 -11.69 21.23
C GLY A 402 -30.40 -10.59 21.88
N VAL A 403 -31.52 -11.02 22.48
CA VAL A 403 -32.17 -10.32 23.60
C VAL A 403 -31.29 -10.51 24.84
N LYS A 404 -31.05 -9.43 25.60
CA LYS A 404 -30.30 -9.46 26.87
C LYS A 404 -31.13 -10.11 27.97
N GLU A 405 -32.43 -9.78 28.02
CA GLU A 405 -33.39 -10.32 28.99
C GLU A 405 -34.82 -10.33 28.39
N GLY A 406 -35.59 -11.39 28.58
CA GLY A 406 -36.90 -11.61 27.95
C GLY A 406 -36.82 -12.32 26.59
N ASP A 407 -37.90 -12.24 25.81
CA ASP A 407 -38.09 -12.99 24.56
C ASP A 407 -38.12 -12.07 23.32
N MET A 408 -37.71 -12.62 22.18
CA MET A 408 -37.82 -11.95 20.88
C MET A 408 -39.28 -11.81 20.46
N PRO A 409 -39.69 -10.70 19.82
CA PRO A 409 -41.06 -10.49 19.43
C PRO A 409 -41.45 -11.47 18.31
N GLN A 410 -42.49 -12.24 18.52
CA GLN A 410 -43.05 -13.22 17.58
C GLN A 410 -44.39 -12.75 17.00
N ALA A 411 -45.24 -12.14 17.82
CA ALA A 411 -46.53 -11.63 17.39
C ALA A 411 -46.44 -10.20 16.83
N TRP A 412 -47.44 -9.80 16.05
CA TRP A 412 -47.45 -8.48 15.40
C TRP A 412 -47.39 -7.33 16.42
N ASN A 413 -47.98 -7.47 17.60
CA ASN A 413 -47.98 -6.48 18.67
C ASN A 413 -46.94 -6.76 19.75
N GLU A 414 -45.84 -7.43 19.42
CA GLU A 414 -44.73 -7.63 20.35
C GLU A 414 -43.52 -6.82 19.91
N ILE A 415 -42.80 -6.26 20.88
CA ILE A 415 -41.54 -5.55 20.63
C ILE A 415 -40.47 -5.88 21.67
N VAL A 416 -39.21 -5.67 21.29
CA VAL A 416 -38.05 -5.62 22.19
C VAL A 416 -37.50 -4.20 22.20
N VAL A 417 -37.09 -3.70 23.36
CA VAL A 417 -36.56 -2.32 23.50
C VAL A 417 -35.10 -2.35 23.94
N ASN A 418 -34.26 -1.50 23.36
CA ASN A 418 -32.93 -1.26 23.90
C ASN A 418 -33.07 -0.37 25.15
N SER A 419 -32.90 -0.95 26.33
CA SER A 419 -33.04 -0.27 27.60
C SER A 419 -32.18 -0.97 28.66
N ASP A 420 -31.89 -0.28 29.75
CA ASP A 420 -31.33 -0.93 30.94
C ASP A 420 -32.41 -1.26 31.99
N ASP A 421 -33.68 -0.88 31.74
CA ASP A 421 -34.79 -1.06 32.68
C ASP A 421 -35.59 -2.34 32.42
N ALA A 422 -35.17 -3.44 33.05
CA ALA A 422 -35.85 -4.74 33.04
C ALA A 422 -37.33 -4.71 33.47
N ALA A 423 -37.78 -3.69 34.20
CA ALA A 423 -39.18 -3.57 34.62
C ALA A 423 -40.14 -3.30 33.46
N LEU A 424 -39.63 -2.94 32.28
CA LEU A 424 -40.43 -2.76 31.07
C LEU A 424 -40.96 -4.08 30.50
N ILE A 425 -40.32 -5.21 30.78
CA ILE A 425 -40.72 -6.52 30.24
C ILE A 425 -42.11 -6.92 30.78
N GLY A 426 -43.01 -7.30 29.89
CA GLY A 426 -44.39 -7.64 30.18
C GLY A 426 -45.32 -6.43 30.32
N THR A 427 -44.81 -5.20 30.17
CA THR A 427 -45.66 -4.00 30.13
C THR A 427 -46.23 -3.80 28.74
N GLU A 428 -47.52 -3.46 28.68
CA GLU A 428 -48.19 -3.05 27.45
C GLU A 428 -48.06 -1.55 27.27
N LYS A 429 -47.56 -1.13 26.11
CA LYS A 429 -47.37 0.28 25.76
C LYS A 429 -48.07 0.58 24.45
N LYS A 430 -48.66 1.77 24.35
CA LYS A 430 -49.33 2.22 23.12
C LYS A 430 -48.28 2.79 22.15
N PHE A 431 -48.19 2.21 20.96
CA PHE A 431 -47.26 2.54 19.89
C PHE A 431 -48.00 3.17 18.72
N TYR A 432 -47.41 4.18 18.12
CA TYR A 432 -48.00 4.82 16.96
C TYR A 432 -47.05 4.80 15.78
N VAL A 433 -47.59 4.46 14.61
CA VAL A 433 -46.89 4.37 13.33
C VAL A 433 -47.54 5.28 12.29
N TRP A 434 -46.76 6.19 11.69
CA TRP A 434 -47.27 7.31 10.88
C TRP A 434 -46.55 7.42 9.53
N ARG A 435 -47.00 8.32 8.65
CA ARG A 435 -46.35 8.67 7.37
C ARG A 435 -45.52 9.95 7.52
N LYS A 436 -44.43 10.12 6.74
CA LYS A 436 -43.64 11.36 6.71
C LYS A 436 -44.56 12.54 6.37
N TYR A 437 -44.58 13.54 7.26
CA TYR A 437 -45.36 14.79 7.17
C TYR A 437 -46.88 14.72 7.43
N ASN A 438 -47.44 13.58 7.89
CA ASN A 438 -48.90 13.48 8.13
C ASN A 438 -49.25 12.80 9.47
N TRP A 439 -48.99 13.52 10.56
CA TRP A 439 -49.13 13.07 11.95
C TRP A 439 -50.57 12.92 12.46
N GLN A 440 -51.60 13.27 11.69
CA GLN A 440 -52.96 13.35 12.22
C GLN A 440 -53.99 12.46 11.54
N LYS A 441 -53.77 12.04 10.28
CA LYS A 441 -54.86 11.47 9.48
C LYS A 441 -54.83 9.96 9.36
N ASN A 442 -53.64 9.34 9.38
CA ASN A 442 -53.46 7.94 8.93
C ASN A 442 -52.42 7.18 9.78
N SER A 443 -52.60 7.19 11.10
CA SER A 443 -51.71 6.51 12.03
C SER A 443 -52.21 5.12 12.41
N ILE A 444 -51.31 4.15 12.46
CA ILE A 444 -51.58 2.84 13.05
C ILE A 444 -51.23 2.97 14.54
N CYS A 445 -52.23 2.82 15.40
CA CYS A 445 -52.03 2.74 16.84
C CYS A 445 -52.05 1.27 17.24
N VAL A 446 -51.01 0.79 17.93
CA VAL A 446 -50.85 -0.61 18.34
C VAL A 446 -50.54 -0.61 19.82
N ASN A 447 -51.34 -1.30 20.63
CA ASN A 447 -50.90 -1.65 21.97
C ASN A 447 -49.93 -2.82 21.83
N ALA A 448 -48.64 -2.55 22.03
CA ALA A 448 -47.61 -3.57 21.92
C ALA A 448 -47.05 -3.95 23.29
N VAL A 449 -46.82 -5.24 23.48
CA VAL A 449 -46.20 -5.78 24.68
C VAL A 449 -44.70 -5.78 24.52
N ILE A 450 -43.99 -5.23 25.50
CA ILE A 450 -42.53 -5.31 25.55
C ILE A 450 -42.17 -6.73 26.02
N THR A 451 -41.73 -7.59 25.11
CA THR A 451 -41.40 -8.99 25.40
C THR A 451 -39.97 -9.17 25.90
N GLY A 452 -39.09 -8.21 25.62
CA GLY A 452 -37.70 -8.28 26.04
C GLY A 452 -36.93 -6.99 25.87
N ILE A 453 -35.69 -7.03 26.33
CA ILE A 453 -34.75 -5.92 26.35
C ILE A 453 -33.44 -6.35 25.72
N THR A 454 -32.81 -5.45 24.99
CA THR A 454 -31.47 -5.65 24.43
C THR A 454 -30.51 -4.55 24.87
N ASP A 455 -29.21 -4.82 24.83
CA ASP A 455 -28.14 -3.83 24.91
C ASP A 455 -27.56 -3.47 23.53
N GLN A 456 -28.13 -4.02 22.46
CA GLN A 456 -27.71 -3.77 21.09
C GLN A 456 -28.52 -2.65 20.47
N GLY A 457 -27.84 -1.73 19.77
CA GLY A 457 -28.45 -0.54 19.18
C GLY A 457 -28.26 0.72 20.02
N GLU A 458 -28.93 1.80 19.64
CA GLU A 458 -28.98 3.04 20.41
C GLU A 458 -29.98 2.89 21.56
N SER A 459 -29.71 3.51 22.71
CA SER A 459 -30.64 3.50 23.86
C SER A 459 -32.03 3.98 23.42
N GLY A 460 -33.06 3.20 23.74
CA GLY A 460 -34.47 3.34 23.34
C GLY A 460 -34.85 2.59 22.05
N GLN A 461 -33.90 2.20 21.21
CA GLN A 461 -34.20 1.56 19.92
C GLN A 461 -35.16 0.36 20.06
N ILE A 462 -36.21 0.32 19.25
CA ILE A 462 -37.20 -0.77 19.32
C ILE A 462 -36.98 -1.78 18.20
N TYR A 463 -37.30 -3.03 18.51
CA TYR A 463 -37.20 -4.16 17.63
C TYR A 463 -38.59 -4.77 17.50
N ILE A 464 -39.09 -4.85 16.29
CA ILE A 464 -40.43 -5.38 16.00
C ILE A 464 -40.34 -6.80 15.50
N SER A 465 -41.44 -7.54 15.63
CA SER A 465 -41.59 -8.84 15.00
C SER A 465 -41.52 -8.75 13.48
N GLU A 466 -41.16 -9.87 12.85
CA GLU A 466 -41.21 -10.00 11.40
C GLU A 466 -42.63 -9.76 10.86
N THR A 467 -43.64 -10.22 11.59
CA THR A 467 -45.06 -10.03 11.26
C THR A 467 -45.43 -8.54 11.22
N MET A 468 -45.02 -7.74 12.20
CA MET A 468 -45.22 -6.29 12.19
C MET A 468 -44.51 -5.64 11.00
N ALA A 469 -43.25 -6.03 10.73
CA ALA A 469 -42.48 -5.48 9.62
C ALA A 469 -43.16 -5.74 8.26
N LYS A 470 -43.75 -6.92 8.08
CA LYS A 470 -44.54 -7.28 6.89
C LYS A 470 -45.78 -6.42 6.74
N VAL A 471 -46.57 -6.24 7.80
CA VAL A 471 -47.76 -5.36 7.82
C VAL A 471 -47.39 -3.94 7.40
N LEU A 472 -46.33 -3.38 7.99
CA LEU A 472 -45.85 -2.05 7.66
C LEU A 472 -45.36 -1.98 6.20
N ASN A 473 -44.60 -2.97 5.73
CA ASN A 473 -44.09 -2.96 4.36
C ASN A 473 -45.22 -3.07 3.30
N VAL A 474 -46.21 -3.94 3.52
CA VAL A 474 -47.41 -4.04 2.65
C VAL A 474 -48.17 -2.71 2.62
N THR A 475 -48.28 -2.04 3.77
CA THR A 475 -48.91 -0.72 3.87
C THR A 475 -48.14 0.32 3.06
N ALA A 476 -46.81 0.34 3.14
CA ALA A 476 -45.97 1.22 2.35
C ALA A 476 -46.07 0.97 0.83
N LYS A 477 -46.30 -0.27 0.37
CA LYS A 477 -46.46 -0.59 -1.07
C LYS A 477 -47.71 0.04 -1.69
N ARG A 478 -48.80 0.17 -0.92
CA ARG A 478 -50.09 0.61 -1.45
C ARG A 478 -50.15 2.10 -1.75
N LEU A 479 -49.13 2.84 -1.36
CA LEU A 479 -49.23 4.26 -1.21
C LEU A 479 -47.88 4.94 -1.50
N ASP A 480 -47.91 6.10 -2.16
CA ASP A 480 -46.67 6.81 -2.51
C ASP A 480 -46.17 7.70 -1.34
N ASN A 481 -44.89 7.56 -0.95
CA ASN A 481 -44.15 8.34 0.08
C ASN A 481 -44.31 7.94 1.57
N TYR A 482 -43.79 6.78 1.97
CA TYR A 482 -43.92 6.26 3.34
C TYR A 482 -42.57 6.20 4.03
N MET A 483 -42.50 6.86 5.19
CA MET A 483 -41.56 6.57 6.24
C MET A 483 -42.39 6.34 7.48
N PHE A 484 -42.11 5.27 8.19
CA PHE A 484 -42.76 4.96 9.45
C PHE A 484 -42.06 5.75 10.58
N TYR A 485 -42.81 6.15 11.62
CA TYR A 485 -42.31 6.86 12.80
C TYR A 485 -42.83 6.09 14.01
N GLY A 486 -42.04 5.87 15.07
CA GLY A 486 -42.47 5.11 16.24
C GLY A 486 -42.47 5.99 17.47
N ILE A 487 -43.61 6.15 18.15
CA ILE A 487 -43.69 6.84 19.45
C ILE A 487 -44.32 5.94 20.49
N TYR A 488 -43.75 5.93 21.69
CA TYR A 488 -44.28 5.31 22.90
C TYR A 488 -44.36 6.39 24.00
N GLY A 489 -45.49 6.51 24.70
CA GLY A 489 -45.71 7.51 25.76
C GLY A 489 -46.94 7.25 26.63
N ALA A 490 -47.18 8.08 27.65
CA ALA A 490 -48.35 7.97 28.52
C ALA A 490 -49.65 8.39 27.79
N GLU A 491 -50.77 7.79 28.16
CA GLU A 491 -52.07 7.93 27.48
C GLU A 491 -52.58 9.39 27.39
N GLN A 492 -52.14 10.28 28.29
CA GLN A 492 -52.50 11.70 28.29
C GLN A 492 -51.75 12.53 27.23
N ASP A 493 -50.55 12.10 26.82
CA ASP A 493 -49.67 12.89 25.93
C ASP A 493 -50.01 12.70 24.45
N VAL A 494 -50.77 11.65 24.11
CA VAL A 494 -51.04 11.24 22.71
C VAL A 494 -52.52 11.35 22.32
N LYS A 495 -53.40 11.65 23.30
CA LYS A 495 -54.86 11.69 23.11
C LYS A 495 -55.34 12.68 22.03
N GLY A 496 -54.59 13.76 21.79
CA GLY A 496 -54.89 14.75 20.75
C GLY A 496 -54.38 14.44 19.34
N LEU A 497 -53.65 13.32 19.15
CA LEU A 497 -53.02 12.96 17.87
C LEU A 497 -53.77 11.89 17.08
N CYS A 498 -54.71 11.16 17.71
CA CYS A 498 -55.43 10.03 17.11
C CYS A 498 -56.95 10.11 17.20
N GLU A 499 -57.51 11.19 17.75
CA GLU A 499 -58.95 11.40 17.77
C GLU A 499 -59.39 12.21 16.55
N THR A 500 -59.76 11.53 15.47
CA THR A 500 -60.83 12.06 14.61
C THR A 500 -62.14 11.46 15.10
N SER A 501 -62.69 11.99 16.19
CA SER A 501 -64.05 11.66 16.59
C SER A 501 -65.01 12.26 15.54
N VAL A 502 -65.56 11.39 14.69
CA VAL A 502 -66.71 11.77 13.88
C VAL A 502 -67.89 11.91 14.83
N THR A 503 -68.25 13.14 15.19
CA THR A 503 -69.46 13.35 15.99
C THR A 503 -70.70 12.95 15.16
N PRO A 504 -71.79 12.47 15.79
CA PRO A 504 -73.03 12.13 15.08
C PRO A 504 -73.58 13.27 14.20
N GLU A 505 -73.24 14.51 14.53
CA GLU A 505 -73.62 15.73 13.80
C GLU A 505 -72.88 15.86 12.46
N MET A 506 -71.65 15.35 12.33
CA MET A 506 -70.84 15.39 11.09
C MET A 506 -71.30 14.42 9.99
N ILE A 507 -72.33 13.61 10.25
CA ILE A 507 -72.82 12.56 9.35
C ILE A 507 -74.01 13.06 8.49
N THR A 508 -74.51 14.28 8.74
CA THR A 508 -75.68 14.82 8.03
C THR A 508 -75.29 15.74 6.87
N SER A 509 -74.89 15.19 5.73
CA SER A 509 -75.11 15.82 4.42
C SER A 509 -74.63 14.93 3.27
N GLU A 510 -75.45 14.85 2.22
CA GLU A 510 -75.19 14.21 0.92
C GLU A 510 -73.93 14.73 0.19
N ASN A 511 -73.17 15.68 0.76
CA ASN A 511 -72.03 16.32 0.13
C ASN A 511 -70.67 15.61 0.32
N LYS A 512 -70.57 14.56 1.14
CA LYS A 512 -69.30 13.81 1.25
C LYS A 512 -68.98 12.91 0.04
N LEU A 513 -69.99 12.48 -0.72
CA LEU A 513 -69.79 11.56 -1.85
C LEU A 513 -69.04 12.19 -3.05
N GLN A 514 -68.94 13.53 -3.13
CA GLN A 514 -68.25 14.22 -4.22
C GLN A 514 -66.94 14.91 -3.82
N GLN A 515 -66.71 15.16 -2.52
CA GLN A 515 -65.53 15.91 -2.05
C GLN A 515 -64.33 15.04 -1.66
N TYR A 516 -64.55 13.77 -1.34
CA TYR A 516 -63.45 12.80 -1.29
C TYR A 516 -63.13 12.40 -2.72
N SER A 517 -62.23 13.16 -3.33
CA SER A 517 -61.65 12.83 -4.62
C SER A 517 -61.16 11.37 -4.62
N ARG A 518 -61.20 10.72 -5.79
CA ARG A 518 -60.70 9.37 -6.03
C ARG A 518 -59.26 9.09 -5.57
N GLU A 519 -58.52 10.09 -5.10
CA GLU A 519 -57.14 9.99 -4.60
C GLU A 519 -57.04 9.67 -3.09
N GLU A 520 -58.12 9.83 -2.30
CA GLU A 520 -58.11 9.63 -0.83
C GLU A 520 -58.98 8.46 -0.34
N GLN A 521 -59.40 7.54 -1.21
CA GLN A 521 -60.03 6.28 -0.77
C GLN A 521 -58.95 5.36 -0.18
N GLU A 522 -58.72 5.49 1.12
CA GLU A 522 -57.72 4.69 1.82
C GLU A 522 -58.16 3.24 1.92
N ASN A 523 -57.36 2.32 1.38
CA ASN A 523 -57.58 0.89 1.57
C ASN A 523 -57.42 0.54 3.05
N PRO A 524 -58.29 -0.32 3.61
CA PRO A 524 -58.14 -0.74 4.99
C PRO A 524 -56.79 -1.43 5.22
N ILE A 525 -56.20 -1.17 6.38
CA ILE A 525 -54.97 -1.80 6.83
C ILE A 525 -55.37 -3.11 7.51
N PHE A 526 -54.83 -4.22 7.04
CA PHE A 526 -55.09 -5.52 7.64
C PHE A 526 -53.96 -5.83 8.61
N ILE A 527 -54.31 -6.22 9.82
CA ILE A 527 -53.36 -6.66 10.85
C ILE A 527 -53.71 -8.08 11.28
N PRO A 528 -52.74 -8.99 11.40
CA PRO A 528 -53.02 -10.33 11.87
C PRO A 528 -53.26 -10.32 13.39
N ASN A 529 -54.30 -10.96 13.87
CA ASN A 529 -54.56 -11.21 15.29
C ASN A 529 -54.63 -12.73 15.51
N ASN A 530 -53.82 -13.20 16.47
CA ASN A 530 -53.68 -14.62 16.80
C ASN A 530 -54.89 -15.18 17.57
N GLU A 531 -55.74 -14.33 18.13
CA GLU A 531 -56.98 -14.72 18.80
C GLU A 531 -58.13 -15.00 17.82
N LEU A 532 -57.99 -14.55 16.57
CA LEU A 532 -58.96 -14.77 15.50
C LEU A 532 -58.62 -16.04 14.71
N SER A 533 -59.65 -16.78 14.30
CA SER A 533 -59.50 -18.02 13.56
C SER A 533 -60.28 -17.99 12.23
N GLY A 534 -59.72 -18.62 11.19
CA GLY A 534 -60.36 -18.72 9.89
C GLY A 534 -60.73 -17.34 9.31
N ASN A 535 -62.04 -17.06 9.21
CA ASN A 535 -62.56 -15.86 8.54
C ASN A 535 -63.05 -14.78 9.52
N GLU A 536 -62.78 -14.92 10.82
CA GLU A 536 -63.14 -13.95 11.84
C GLU A 536 -62.36 -12.64 11.69
N ILE A 537 -63.04 -11.50 11.90
CA ILE A 537 -62.46 -10.17 11.85
C ILE A 537 -62.93 -9.29 13.01
N LEU A 538 -62.09 -8.33 13.41
CA LEU A 538 -62.45 -7.20 14.27
C LEU A 538 -62.22 -5.89 13.51
N LEU A 539 -63.07 -4.90 13.75
CA LEU A 539 -62.98 -3.59 13.11
C LEU A 539 -62.52 -2.54 14.13
N SER A 540 -61.72 -1.58 13.67
CA SER A 540 -61.34 -0.44 14.50
C SER A 540 -62.51 0.51 14.76
N ASP A 541 -62.50 1.24 15.88
CA ASP A 541 -63.47 2.31 16.19
C ASP A 541 -63.57 3.38 15.10
N ASN A 542 -62.46 3.65 14.41
CA ASN A 542 -62.37 4.63 13.31
C ASN A 542 -62.48 3.98 11.92
N PHE A 543 -63.08 2.79 11.82
CA PHE A 543 -63.23 2.08 10.55
C PHE A 543 -64.23 2.81 9.64
N TYR A 544 -63.76 3.28 8.49
CA TYR A 544 -64.57 3.94 7.46
C TYR A 544 -64.32 3.27 6.12
N CYS A 545 -65.32 2.57 5.57
CA CYS A 545 -65.16 2.03 4.22
C CYS A 545 -66.46 1.84 3.45
N ASP A 546 -66.51 2.45 2.25
CA ASP A 546 -67.34 2.03 1.12
C ASP A 546 -66.58 1.05 0.19
N ALA A 547 -65.33 0.71 0.50
CA ALA A 547 -64.47 -0.11 -0.35
C ALA A 547 -64.19 -1.49 0.29
N TYR A 548 -64.71 -2.54 -0.33
CA TYR A 548 -64.35 -3.95 -0.06
C TYR A 548 -64.92 -4.64 1.19
N ILE A 549 -65.88 -4.04 1.90
CA ILE A 549 -66.82 -4.77 2.75
C ILE A 549 -68.23 -4.25 2.43
N THR A 550 -68.98 -4.95 1.58
CA THR A 550 -70.39 -4.62 1.35
C THR A 550 -71.24 -5.20 2.47
N VAL A 551 -71.48 -4.40 3.50
CA VAL A 551 -72.59 -4.62 4.44
C VAL A 551 -73.88 -4.40 3.66
N SER A 552 -74.80 -5.36 3.65
CA SER A 552 -76.04 -5.20 2.86
C SER A 552 -76.82 -3.98 3.38
N GLN A 553 -77.03 -3.00 2.52
CA GLN A 553 -77.59 -1.69 2.88
C GLN A 553 -79.06 -1.79 3.26
N GLN A 554 -79.42 -1.25 4.44
CA GLN A 554 -80.67 -0.51 4.65
C GLN A 554 -80.52 0.46 5.85
N GLY A 555 -80.47 1.76 5.54
CA GLY A 555 -81.01 2.85 6.37
C GLY A 555 -80.40 3.13 7.74
N VAL A 556 -79.40 4.01 7.75
CA VAL A 556 -79.15 5.13 8.70
C VAL A 556 -79.58 4.96 10.18
N PHE A 557 -78.54 4.99 11.04
CA PHE A 557 -78.46 5.18 12.50
C PHE A 557 -78.96 4.06 13.42
N GLN A 558 -77.97 3.51 14.17
CA GLN A 558 -78.06 2.45 15.18
C GLN A 558 -78.60 1.11 14.68
N LYS A 559 -77.70 0.21 14.22
CA LYS A 559 -77.96 -1.24 14.15
C LYS A 559 -76.65 -2.03 13.94
N PRO A 560 -76.64 -3.32 14.31
CA PRO A 560 -75.43 -4.07 14.67
C PRO A 560 -74.49 -4.14 13.50
N VAL A 561 -73.19 -4.21 13.79
CA VAL A 561 -72.22 -4.73 12.84
C VAL A 561 -72.80 -6.06 12.34
N GLN A 562 -73.13 -6.16 11.04
CA GLN A 562 -73.65 -7.43 10.51
C GLN A 562 -72.61 -8.51 10.81
N ASP A 563 -73.03 -9.69 11.28
CA ASP A 563 -72.14 -10.82 11.59
C ASP A 563 -71.26 -11.25 10.38
N THR A 564 -71.54 -10.73 9.17
CA THR A 564 -70.84 -11.10 7.95
C THR A 564 -70.44 -9.90 7.08
N ALA A 565 -69.21 -9.95 6.58
CA ALA A 565 -68.56 -9.01 5.68
C ALA A 565 -68.05 -9.76 4.42
N TYR A 566 -67.80 -9.06 3.31
CA TYR A 566 -67.29 -9.69 2.09
C TYR A 566 -66.01 -9.01 1.63
N LEU A 567 -64.88 -9.70 1.73
CA LEU A 567 -63.60 -9.21 1.24
C LEU A 567 -63.40 -9.60 -0.22
N PHE A 568 -62.96 -8.62 -1.02
CA PHE A 568 -62.52 -8.86 -2.39
C PHE A 568 -61.07 -8.42 -2.58
N TRP A 569 -60.22 -9.28 -3.13
CA TRP A 569 -58.82 -8.95 -3.44
C TRP A 569 -58.35 -9.57 -4.76
N GLY A 570 -57.21 -9.11 -5.26
CA GLY A 570 -56.66 -9.53 -6.56
C GLY A 570 -57.06 -8.63 -7.74
N ALA A 571 -56.49 -8.91 -8.91
CA ALA A 571 -56.72 -8.13 -10.13
C ALA A 571 -58.20 -8.16 -10.55
N ALA A 572 -58.70 -7.09 -11.15
CA ALA A 572 -60.12 -6.96 -11.54
C ALA A 572 -60.64 -8.13 -12.40
N SER A 573 -59.76 -8.76 -13.19
CA SER A 573 -60.06 -9.93 -14.03
C SER A 573 -60.09 -11.28 -13.29
N ALA A 574 -59.61 -11.34 -12.05
CA ALA A 574 -59.47 -12.56 -11.24
C ALA A 574 -59.70 -12.26 -9.74
N ARG A 575 -60.71 -11.42 -9.43
CA ARG A 575 -61.03 -11.05 -8.05
C ARG A 575 -61.44 -12.28 -7.25
N GLN A 576 -60.73 -12.52 -6.17
CA GLN A 576 -61.10 -13.50 -5.15
C GLN A 576 -62.10 -12.85 -4.20
N GLN A 577 -63.03 -13.64 -3.69
CA GLN A 577 -64.06 -13.22 -2.73
C GLN A 577 -64.03 -14.17 -1.54
N LYS A 578 -64.08 -13.61 -0.33
CA LYS A 578 -64.18 -14.38 0.90
C LYS A 578 -65.19 -13.75 1.85
N VAL A 579 -66.02 -14.61 2.45
CA VAL A 579 -66.99 -14.20 3.46
C VAL A 579 -66.26 -14.15 4.79
N LEU A 580 -66.27 -12.98 5.40
CA LEU A 580 -65.68 -12.66 6.68
C LEU A 580 -66.77 -12.67 7.75
N GLN A 581 -66.44 -13.10 8.97
CA GLN A 581 -67.32 -13.06 10.13
C GLN A 581 -66.90 -11.90 11.02
N VAL A 582 -67.77 -10.92 11.23
CA VAL A 582 -67.44 -9.76 12.07
C VAL A 582 -67.85 -10.04 13.50
N LEU A 583 -66.88 -10.03 14.42
CA LEU A 583 -67.13 -10.25 15.85
C LEU A 583 -67.63 -8.96 16.53
N GLU A 584 -68.40 -9.11 17.62
CA GLU A 584 -68.84 -7.98 18.44
C GLU A 584 -67.65 -7.44 19.27
N GLY A 585 -67.36 -6.15 19.08
CA GLY A 585 -66.24 -5.46 19.72
C GLY A 585 -65.48 -4.62 18.70
N MET A 586 -65.20 -3.36 19.05
CA MET A 586 -64.36 -2.49 18.22
C MET A 586 -63.00 -2.34 18.88
N THR A 587 -61.95 -2.24 18.06
CA THR A 587 -60.58 -2.09 18.54
C THR A 587 -60.11 -0.63 18.47
N GLU A 588 -59.32 -0.21 19.46
CA GLU A 588 -58.83 1.18 19.56
C GLU A 588 -57.68 1.45 18.57
N HIS A 589 -57.98 1.57 17.28
CA HIS A 589 -57.01 2.02 16.27
C HIS A 589 -57.33 3.42 15.70
N GLY A 590 -56.28 4.18 15.42
CA GLY A 590 -56.38 5.55 14.87
C GLY A 590 -56.75 5.62 13.37
N SER A 591 -56.67 4.53 12.62
CA SER A 591 -56.99 4.44 11.17
C SER A 591 -58.04 3.37 10.89
N SER A 592 -58.52 3.27 9.65
CA SER A 592 -59.39 2.16 9.21
C SER A 592 -58.62 0.83 9.16
N VAL A 593 -58.60 0.13 10.29
CA VAL A 593 -57.90 -1.14 10.51
C VAL A 593 -58.89 -2.29 10.59
N ILE A 594 -58.52 -3.42 10.00
CA ILE A 594 -59.23 -4.70 10.12
C ILE A 594 -58.26 -5.70 10.72
N GLU A 595 -58.59 -6.22 11.89
CA GLU A 595 -57.88 -7.38 12.43
C GLU A 595 -58.43 -8.65 11.79
N ILE A 596 -57.54 -9.53 11.36
CA ILE A 596 -57.88 -10.80 10.69
C ILE A 596 -57.02 -11.92 11.26
N SER A 597 -57.44 -13.18 11.10
CA SER A 597 -56.57 -14.31 11.46
C SER A 597 -55.24 -14.29 10.68
N GLN A 598 -54.16 -14.80 11.28
CA GLN A 598 -52.87 -14.94 10.59
C GLN A 598 -53.01 -15.75 9.29
N GLU A 599 -53.81 -16.81 9.31
CA GLU A 599 -54.10 -17.65 8.13
C GLU A 599 -54.73 -16.84 6.99
N LEU A 600 -55.70 -15.99 7.32
CA LEU A 600 -56.37 -15.12 6.36
C LEU A 600 -55.44 -14.01 5.85
N PHE A 601 -54.59 -13.45 6.72
CA PHE A 601 -53.59 -12.47 6.33
C PHE A 601 -52.61 -13.03 5.29
N ASP A 602 -52.11 -14.24 5.54
CA ASP A 602 -51.22 -14.95 4.63
C ASP A 602 -51.89 -15.29 3.29
N GLU A 603 -53.19 -15.57 3.28
CA GLU A 603 -53.97 -15.81 2.05
C GLU A 603 -54.20 -14.55 1.21
N ILE A 604 -54.49 -13.41 1.85
CA ILE A 604 -54.75 -12.14 1.16
C ILE A 604 -53.45 -11.52 0.64
N TYR A 605 -52.36 -11.68 1.39
CA TYR A 605 -51.04 -11.15 1.09
C TYR A 605 -50.03 -12.28 0.94
N PRO A 606 -50.12 -13.09 -0.12
CA PRO A 606 -49.17 -14.18 -0.35
C PRO A 606 -47.76 -13.67 -0.68
N ASP A 607 -47.65 -12.43 -1.19
CA ASP A 607 -46.38 -11.73 -1.47
C ASP A 607 -45.99 -10.84 -0.28
N GLN A 608 -45.56 -11.50 0.81
CA GLN A 608 -45.07 -10.86 2.03
C GLN A 608 -43.65 -10.29 1.90
N ASP A 609 -43.03 -10.46 0.73
CA ASP A 609 -41.66 -10.10 0.46
C ASP A 609 -41.51 -8.58 0.20
N SER A 610 -40.35 -8.03 0.52
CA SER A 610 -40.07 -6.61 0.29
C SER A 610 -39.78 -6.35 -1.19
N HIS A 611 -40.04 -5.15 -1.72
CA HIS A 611 -39.48 -4.78 -3.05
C HIS A 611 -38.11 -4.11 -2.96
N GLN A 612 -37.65 -3.83 -1.73
CA GLN A 612 -36.41 -3.14 -1.46
C GLN A 612 -35.76 -3.69 -0.20
N LEU A 613 -34.46 -3.96 -0.28
CA LEU A 613 -33.66 -4.35 0.87
C LEU A 613 -32.43 -3.45 1.00
N SER A 614 -31.80 -3.48 2.16
CA SER A 614 -30.55 -2.79 2.45
C SER A 614 -29.38 -3.75 2.51
N VAL A 615 -28.30 -3.42 1.82
CA VAL A 615 -27.01 -4.10 1.92
C VAL A 615 -26.02 -3.18 2.61
N TYR A 616 -25.44 -3.64 3.71
CA TYR A 616 -24.38 -2.92 4.43
C TYR A 616 -23.02 -3.47 4.05
N ILE A 617 -22.06 -2.58 3.79
CA ILE A 617 -20.70 -2.95 3.42
C ILE A 617 -19.69 -2.60 4.50
N ARG A 618 -18.54 -3.27 4.47
CA ARG A 618 -17.49 -3.10 5.48
C ARG A 618 -16.88 -1.69 5.51
N ASP A 619 -16.78 -1.03 4.37
CA ASP A 619 -16.17 0.31 4.24
C ASP A 619 -16.64 0.98 2.95
N TYR A 620 -16.81 2.30 2.98
CA TYR A 620 -17.18 3.11 1.80
C TYR A 620 -16.22 2.94 0.62
N ALA A 621 -14.93 2.66 0.88
CA ALA A 621 -13.92 2.41 -0.15
C ALA A 621 -14.24 1.21 -1.08
N TYR A 622 -15.17 0.35 -0.67
CA TYR A 622 -15.63 -0.80 -1.46
C TYR A 622 -16.93 -0.55 -2.23
N MET A 623 -17.55 0.64 -2.07
CA MET A 623 -18.88 0.97 -2.62
C MET A 623 -19.01 0.63 -4.10
N ASP A 624 -18.14 1.18 -4.96
CA ASP A 624 -18.22 0.94 -6.42
C ASP A 624 -18.00 -0.52 -6.80
N ARG A 625 -17.15 -1.23 -6.04
CA ARG A 625 -16.89 -2.67 -6.26
C ARG A 625 -18.10 -3.52 -5.90
N VAL A 626 -18.82 -3.14 -4.84
CA VAL A 626 -20.00 -3.87 -4.38
C VAL A 626 -21.20 -3.55 -5.28
N LEU A 627 -21.45 -2.28 -5.62
CA LEU A 627 -22.50 -1.87 -6.56
C LEU A 627 -22.43 -2.66 -7.87
N LYS A 628 -21.25 -2.70 -8.51
CA LYS A 628 -21.04 -3.46 -9.76
C LYS A 628 -21.30 -4.97 -9.61
N LYS A 629 -21.02 -5.55 -8.44
CA LYS A 629 -21.30 -6.98 -8.17
C LYS A 629 -22.79 -7.24 -7.96
N ILE A 630 -23.48 -6.34 -7.27
CA ILE A 630 -24.93 -6.43 -7.06
C ILE A 630 -25.66 -6.27 -8.40
N GLU A 631 -25.26 -5.30 -9.21
CA GLU A 631 -25.77 -5.10 -10.59
C GLU A 631 -25.53 -6.33 -11.47
N GLY A 632 -24.31 -6.87 -11.45
CA GLY A 632 -23.98 -8.09 -12.19
C GLY A 632 -24.74 -9.34 -11.71
N ALA A 633 -25.34 -9.30 -10.50
CA ALA A 633 -26.13 -10.40 -9.95
C ALA A 633 -27.64 -10.29 -10.27
N GLY A 634 -28.05 -9.28 -11.05
CA GLY A 634 -29.43 -9.08 -11.51
C GLY A 634 -30.25 -8.05 -10.71
N TYR A 635 -29.62 -7.27 -9.84
CA TYR A 635 -30.33 -6.30 -8.98
C TYR A 635 -29.98 -4.86 -9.37
N GLN A 636 -30.90 -3.94 -9.14
CA GLN A 636 -30.62 -2.50 -9.16
C GLN A 636 -30.12 -2.08 -7.78
N ALA A 637 -29.05 -1.29 -7.73
CA ALA A 637 -28.44 -0.89 -6.47
C ALA A 637 -28.09 0.60 -6.48
N VAL A 638 -28.39 1.29 -5.37
CA VAL A 638 -28.11 2.71 -5.19
C VAL A 638 -27.46 2.93 -3.83
N SER A 639 -26.35 3.66 -3.79
CA SER A 639 -25.77 4.12 -2.52
C SER A 639 -26.70 5.15 -1.89
N THR A 640 -27.23 4.86 -0.70
CA THR A 640 -28.15 5.75 0.01
C THR A 640 -27.45 7.07 0.35
N PHE A 641 -26.19 6.99 0.80
CA PHE A 641 -25.35 8.17 1.04
C PHE A 641 -25.19 9.06 -0.19
N ARG A 642 -24.85 8.49 -1.36
CA ARG A 642 -24.68 9.28 -2.59
C ARG A 642 -25.99 9.89 -3.07
N ALA A 643 -27.10 9.17 -2.91
CA ALA A 643 -28.43 9.65 -3.28
C ALA A 643 -28.94 10.76 -2.36
N GLY A 644 -28.64 10.70 -1.05
CA GLY A 644 -28.96 11.77 -0.09
C GLY A 644 -27.93 12.90 -0.03
N SER A 645 -26.77 12.77 -0.70
CA SER A 645 -25.73 13.80 -0.71
C SER A 645 -26.16 15.01 -1.55
N THR A 646 -26.01 16.22 -1.00
CA THR A 646 -26.34 17.50 -1.66
C THR A 646 -25.06 18.27 -2.03
N ASP A 647 -25.09 19.60 -1.94
CA ASP A 647 -23.98 20.46 -2.33
C ASP A 647 -22.73 20.25 -1.45
N TYR A 648 -21.58 20.63 -2.00
CA TYR A 648 -20.32 20.60 -1.29
C TYR A 648 -20.30 21.62 -0.16
N ASN A 649 -19.79 21.19 0.99
CA ASN A 649 -19.48 22.05 2.11
C ASN A 649 -18.07 22.62 1.93
N GLU A 650 -17.96 23.95 1.87
CA GLU A 650 -16.69 24.64 1.60
C GLU A 650 -15.60 24.29 2.63
N ASP A 651 -15.93 24.25 3.92
CA ASP A 651 -14.97 23.93 4.99
C ASP A 651 -14.46 22.50 4.88
N LYS A 652 -15.35 21.54 4.64
CA LYS A 652 -14.97 20.14 4.44
C LYS A 652 -14.12 19.96 3.18
N MET A 653 -14.44 20.68 2.09
CA MET A 653 -13.65 20.67 0.86
C MET A 653 -12.25 21.26 1.08
N GLN A 654 -12.13 22.37 1.80
CA GLN A 654 -10.83 22.97 2.13
C GLN A 654 -9.97 22.02 2.97
N GLN A 655 -10.56 21.40 4.00
CA GLN A 655 -9.86 20.43 4.84
C GLN A 655 -9.37 19.23 4.01
N GLN A 656 -10.21 18.71 3.12
CA GLN A 656 -9.88 17.58 2.26
C GLN A 656 -8.79 17.91 1.23
N THR A 657 -8.87 19.09 0.61
CA THR A 657 -7.84 19.61 -0.28
C THR A 657 -6.50 19.79 0.45
N GLY A 658 -6.53 20.29 1.69
CA GLY A 658 -5.34 20.40 2.55
C GLY A 658 -4.68 19.05 2.82
N ARG A 659 -5.47 18.02 3.18
CA ARG A 659 -4.98 16.64 3.38
C ARG A 659 -4.38 16.04 2.11
N MET A 660 -4.99 16.31 0.95
CA MET A 660 -4.47 15.88 -0.35
C MET A 660 -3.10 16.50 -0.64
N LEU A 661 -2.98 17.83 -0.51
CA LEU A 661 -1.74 18.57 -0.73
C LEU A 661 -0.63 18.12 0.23
N PHE A 662 -0.96 17.94 1.51
CA PHE A 662 -0.03 17.44 2.51
C PHE A 662 0.46 16.03 2.17
N SER A 663 -0.44 15.11 1.81
CA SER A 663 -0.08 13.73 1.46
C SER A 663 0.83 13.69 0.22
N PHE A 664 0.53 14.51 -0.79
CA PHE A 664 1.37 14.64 -1.98
C PHE A 664 2.76 15.23 -1.65
N GLY A 665 2.81 16.31 -0.86
CA GLY A 665 4.06 16.94 -0.44
C GLY A 665 4.94 16.00 0.40
N ALA A 666 4.33 15.23 1.31
CA ALA A 666 5.01 14.21 2.10
C ALA A 666 5.57 13.09 1.20
N LEU A 667 4.79 12.61 0.21
CA LEU A 667 5.23 11.60 -0.75
C LEU A 667 6.49 12.06 -1.52
N VAL A 668 6.48 13.29 -2.05
CA VAL A 668 7.62 13.86 -2.77
C VAL A 668 8.83 14.02 -1.84
N THR A 669 8.63 14.52 -0.63
CA THR A 669 9.71 14.71 0.36
C THR A 669 10.37 13.38 0.74
N ILE A 670 9.56 12.38 1.09
CA ILE A 670 10.03 11.04 1.47
C ILE A 670 10.79 10.39 0.32
N PHE A 671 10.30 10.54 -0.91
CA PHE A 671 10.98 10.06 -2.11
C PHE A 671 12.36 10.73 -2.28
N VAL A 672 12.44 12.06 -2.19
CA VAL A 672 13.70 12.81 -2.36
C VAL A 672 14.70 12.48 -1.24
N VAL A 673 14.27 12.49 0.01
CA VAL A 673 15.13 12.16 1.17
C VAL A 673 15.62 10.72 1.09
N GLY A 674 14.74 9.78 0.74
CA GLY A 674 15.10 8.37 0.53
C GLY A 674 16.16 8.21 -0.56
N LEU A 675 15.99 8.90 -1.70
CA LEU A 675 16.99 8.90 -2.78
C LEU A 675 18.35 9.46 -2.33
N LEU A 676 18.37 10.54 -1.54
CA LEU A 676 19.60 11.14 -1.04
C LEU A 676 20.32 10.24 -0.04
N LEU A 677 19.61 9.65 0.92
CA LEU A 677 20.18 8.74 1.92
C LEU A 677 20.77 7.50 1.27
N ILE A 678 20.05 6.87 0.33
CA ILE A 678 20.56 5.70 -0.39
C ILE A 678 21.79 6.09 -1.22
N ALA A 679 21.75 7.24 -1.91
CA ALA A 679 22.90 7.73 -2.68
C ALA A 679 24.13 7.98 -1.79
N LEU A 680 23.95 8.50 -0.58
CA LEU A 680 25.02 8.69 0.40
C LEU A 680 25.66 7.35 0.80
N ILE A 681 24.84 6.36 1.19
CA ILE A 681 25.29 5.02 1.57
C ILE A 681 26.04 4.35 0.40
N MET A 682 25.53 4.52 -0.82
CA MET A 682 26.16 4.00 -2.03
C MET A 682 27.52 4.66 -2.30
N ASN A 683 27.64 5.97 -2.04
CA ASN A 683 28.90 6.69 -2.20
C ASN A 683 29.97 6.16 -1.23
N PHE A 684 29.62 5.77 -0.01
CA PHE A 684 30.56 5.13 0.92
C PHE A 684 31.11 3.79 0.41
N ARG A 685 30.39 3.09 -0.47
CA ARG A 685 30.84 1.83 -1.10
C ARG A 685 31.71 2.04 -2.34
N LYS A 686 31.77 3.26 -2.89
CA LYS A 686 32.56 3.60 -4.08
C LYS A 686 34.05 3.27 -3.91
N LYS A 687 34.59 3.46 -2.70
CA LYS A 687 36.00 3.15 -2.36
C LYS A 687 36.31 1.66 -2.49
N ASP A 688 35.46 0.80 -1.93
CA ASP A 688 35.64 -0.66 -2.00
C ASP A 688 35.66 -1.14 -3.46
N TYR A 689 34.76 -0.58 -4.31
CA TYR A 689 34.73 -0.90 -5.75
C TYR A 689 35.93 -0.38 -6.51
N GLN A 690 36.45 0.81 -6.17
CA GLN A 690 37.68 1.33 -6.76
C GLN A 690 38.86 0.39 -6.50
N ILE A 691 39.00 -0.11 -5.26
CA ILE A 691 40.04 -1.06 -4.90
C ILE A 691 39.91 -2.37 -5.71
N LEU A 692 38.70 -2.89 -5.87
CA LEU A 692 38.47 -4.08 -6.72
C LEU A 692 38.83 -3.81 -8.20
N MET A 693 38.50 -2.62 -8.74
CA MET A 693 38.83 -2.24 -10.11
C MET A 693 40.34 -2.08 -10.35
N LEU A 694 41.08 -1.59 -9.35
CA LEU A 694 42.55 -1.54 -9.36
C LEU A 694 43.17 -2.95 -9.41
N MET A 695 42.48 -3.96 -8.88
CA MET A 695 42.89 -5.37 -8.99
C MET A 695 42.54 -6.01 -10.34
N GLY A 696 41.76 -5.33 -11.19
CA GLY A 696 41.33 -5.82 -12.50
C GLY A 696 39.86 -6.24 -12.57
N LEU A 697 39.03 -5.97 -11.54
CA LEU A 697 37.58 -6.14 -11.66
C LEU A 697 37.04 -5.18 -12.73
N GLY A 698 36.29 -5.70 -13.70
CA GLY A 698 35.78 -4.87 -14.77
C GLY A 698 34.66 -3.93 -14.31
N ARG A 699 34.52 -2.80 -15.01
CA ARG A 699 33.51 -1.78 -14.67
C ARG A 699 32.09 -2.32 -14.83
N ARG A 700 31.87 -3.23 -15.78
CA ARG A 700 30.58 -3.87 -16.01
C ARG A 700 30.18 -4.76 -14.84
N GLU A 701 31.14 -5.47 -14.26
CA GLU A 701 30.96 -6.31 -13.07
C GLU A 701 30.62 -5.44 -11.86
N ALA A 702 31.35 -4.34 -11.63
CA ALA A 702 31.03 -3.39 -10.56
C ALA A 702 29.62 -2.79 -10.69
N ASP A 703 29.23 -2.37 -11.90
CA ASP A 703 27.88 -1.87 -12.18
C ASP A 703 26.80 -2.95 -11.96
N LEU A 704 27.10 -4.21 -12.34
CA LEU A 704 26.21 -5.35 -12.10
C LEU A 704 26.06 -5.62 -10.61
N MET A 705 27.14 -5.53 -9.83
CA MET A 705 27.10 -5.69 -8.38
C MET A 705 26.18 -4.66 -7.74
N ASN A 706 26.37 -3.38 -8.09
CA ASN A 706 25.56 -2.28 -7.60
C ASN A 706 24.07 -2.45 -7.95
N ARG A 707 23.78 -2.80 -9.21
CA ARG A 707 22.40 -3.01 -9.67
C ARG A 707 21.73 -4.19 -8.98
N THR A 708 22.45 -5.29 -8.81
CA THR A 708 21.92 -6.51 -8.16
C THR A 708 21.60 -6.21 -6.69
N ASP A 709 22.47 -5.48 -5.99
CA ASP A 709 22.23 -5.11 -4.59
C ASP A 709 21.00 -4.21 -4.44
N ILE A 710 20.85 -3.18 -5.28
CA ILE A 710 19.65 -2.31 -5.27
C ILE A 710 18.37 -3.12 -5.53
N ILE A 711 18.38 -4.00 -6.53
CA ILE A 711 17.20 -4.80 -6.90
C ILE A 711 16.82 -5.77 -5.79
N GLU A 712 17.77 -6.53 -5.22
CA GLU A 712 17.46 -7.51 -4.18
C GLU A 712 16.96 -6.87 -2.88
N ASN A 713 17.54 -5.74 -2.47
CA ASN A 713 17.02 -4.97 -1.32
C ASN A 713 15.63 -4.39 -1.61
N GLY A 714 15.42 -3.90 -2.84
CA GLY A 714 14.12 -3.42 -3.29
C GLY A 714 13.04 -4.51 -3.28
N ILE A 715 13.34 -5.71 -3.77
CA ILE A 715 12.41 -6.87 -3.73
C ILE A 715 12.11 -7.25 -2.28
N THR A 716 13.13 -7.33 -1.43
CA THR A 716 12.96 -7.62 0.01
C THR A 716 12.04 -6.59 0.67
N ALA A 717 12.20 -5.31 0.37
CA ALA A 717 11.36 -4.24 0.91
C ALA A 717 9.92 -4.29 0.39
N LEU A 718 9.70 -4.64 -0.89
CA LEU A 718 8.37 -4.84 -1.44
C LEU A 718 7.64 -6.00 -0.75
N ALA A 719 8.32 -7.14 -0.58
CA ALA A 719 7.77 -8.29 0.15
C ALA A 719 7.45 -7.94 1.61
N GLY A 720 8.36 -7.23 2.29
CA GLY A 720 8.14 -6.74 3.65
C GLY A 720 6.99 -5.75 3.75
N THR A 721 6.78 -4.90 2.73
CA THR A 721 5.64 -3.97 2.68
C THR A 721 4.32 -4.71 2.55
N LEU A 722 4.25 -5.73 1.67
CA LEU A 722 3.05 -6.55 1.53
C LEU A 722 2.71 -7.29 2.83
N LEU A 723 3.72 -7.82 3.52
CA LEU A 723 3.54 -8.44 4.84
C LEU A 723 3.05 -7.42 5.88
N PHE A 724 3.67 -6.24 5.92
CA PHE A 724 3.26 -5.16 6.83
C PHE A 724 1.81 -4.74 6.60
N VAL A 725 1.41 -4.54 5.34
CA VAL A 725 0.04 -4.17 4.96
C VAL A 725 -0.96 -5.26 5.35
N PHE A 726 -0.62 -6.53 5.08
CA PHE A 726 -1.48 -7.66 5.46
C PHE A 726 -1.71 -7.75 6.97
N VAL A 727 -0.65 -7.54 7.77
CA VAL A 727 -0.76 -7.51 9.23
C VAL A 727 -1.55 -6.29 9.70
N ALA A 728 -1.28 -5.11 9.14
CA ALA A 728 -1.93 -3.87 9.55
C ALA A 728 -3.44 -3.83 9.25
N ASP A 729 -3.88 -4.44 8.14
CA ASP A 729 -5.31 -4.57 7.83
C ASP A 729 -6.01 -5.55 8.80
N ARG A 730 -5.32 -6.63 9.22
CA ARG A 730 -5.82 -7.59 10.21
C ARG A 730 -5.93 -7.02 11.61
N THR A 731 -5.01 -6.13 12.00
CA THR A 731 -5.03 -5.46 13.31
C THR A 731 -5.89 -4.19 13.33
N ASN A 732 -6.52 -3.85 12.20
CA ASN A 732 -7.41 -2.70 12.03
C ASN A 732 -6.80 -1.36 12.49
N LEU A 733 -5.50 -1.18 12.25
CA LEU A 733 -4.81 0.09 12.55
C LEU A 733 -5.46 1.23 11.76
N PRO A 734 -6.13 2.21 12.41
CA PRO A 734 -7.03 3.13 11.72
C PRO A 734 -6.39 3.90 10.56
N PHE A 735 -5.15 4.37 10.77
CA PHE A 735 -4.40 5.14 9.78
C PHE A 735 -3.96 4.30 8.55
N VAL A 736 -3.69 3.01 8.74
CA VAL A 736 -3.21 2.13 7.67
C VAL A 736 -4.38 1.46 6.96
N ALA A 737 -5.37 0.98 7.72
CA ALA A 737 -6.56 0.32 7.19
C ALA A 737 -7.31 1.24 6.22
N GLY A 738 -7.48 2.53 6.56
CA GLY A 738 -8.09 3.51 5.66
C GLY A 738 -7.32 3.65 4.34
N ALA A 739 -6.01 3.81 4.38
CA ALA A 739 -5.17 3.98 3.19
C ALA A 739 -5.14 2.71 2.29
N VAL A 740 -5.08 1.52 2.89
CA VAL A 740 -5.01 0.22 2.19
C VAL A 740 -6.29 -0.06 1.40
N ARG A 741 -7.46 0.26 1.97
CA ARG A 741 -8.77 -0.09 1.37
C ARG A 741 -9.04 0.62 0.04
N TYR A 742 -8.47 1.82 -0.15
CA TYR A 742 -8.56 2.60 -1.39
C TYR A 742 -7.62 2.11 -2.51
N TYR A 743 -6.85 1.04 -2.28
CA TYR A 743 -6.10 0.39 -3.35
C TYR A 743 -6.99 -0.54 -4.18
N ASP A 744 -7.08 -0.20 -5.46
CA ASP A 744 -7.55 -1.03 -6.56
C ASP A 744 -6.37 -1.63 -7.34
N VAL A 745 -6.65 -2.54 -8.29
CA VAL A 745 -5.61 -3.17 -9.14
C VAL A 745 -4.74 -2.11 -9.85
N PRO A 746 -5.30 -1.06 -10.48
CA PRO A 746 -4.50 0.05 -11.01
C PRO A 746 -3.64 0.77 -9.97
N GLY A 747 -4.13 0.98 -8.75
CA GLY A 747 -3.38 1.59 -7.66
C GLY A 747 -2.15 0.78 -7.25
N TYR A 748 -2.28 -0.54 -7.15
CA TYR A 748 -1.14 -1.43 -6.91
C TYR A 748 -0.12 -1.37 -8.06
N LEU A 749 -0.59 -1.35 -9.31
CA LEU A 749 0.30 -1.22 -10.49
C LEU A 749 1.05 0.11 -10.50
N LEU A 750 0.37 1.22 -10.15
CA LEU A 750 1.00 2.54 -10.09
C LEU A 750 2.04 2.62 -8.96
N TYR A 751 1.73 2.04 -7.80
CA TYR A 751 2.69 1.90 -6.70
C TYR A 751 3.95 1.13 -7.15
N LEU A 752 3.78 -0.01 -7.82
CA LEU A 752 4.90 -0.80 -8.35
C LEU A 752 5.70 -0.01 -9.42
N LEU A 753 5.02 0.80 -10.24
CA LEU A 753 5.66 1.70 -11.21
C LEU A 753 6.51 2.77 -10.52
N ILE A 754 5.99 3.42 -9.46
CA ILE A 754 6.72 4.42 -8.67
C ILE A 754 7.98 3.78 -8.05
N MET A 755 7.83 2.61 -7.43
CA MET A 755 8.96 1.86 -6.86
C MET A 755 9.97 1.44 -7.95
N GLY A 756 9.49 0.99 -9.11
CA GLY A 756 10.34 0.66 -10.25
C GLY A 756 11.12 1.86 -10.78
N ALA A 757 10.47 3.02 -10.92
CA ALA A 757 11.10 4.27 -11.32
C ALA A 757 12.17 4.71 -10.32
N MET A 758 11.89 4.58 -9.02
CA MET A 758 12.84 4.84 -7.94
C MET A 758 14.10 3.98 -8.07
N PHE A 759 13.94 2.67 -8.26
CA PHE A 759 15.06 1.75 -8.43
C PHE A 759 15.89 2.08 -9.69
N ILE A 760 15.23 2.47 -10.78
CA ILE A 760 15.92 2.91 -12.01
C ILE A 760 16.73 4.20 -11.77
N LEU A 761 16.16 5.18 -11.06
CA LEU A 761 16.86 6.43 -10.75
C LEU A 761 18.08 6.19 -9.85
N LEU A 762 17.95 5.33 -8.83
CA LEU A 762 19.05 4.93 -7.97
C LEU A 762 20.18 4.28 -8.76
N THR A 763 19.85 3.33 -9.65
CA THR A 763 20.87 2.66 -10.49
C THR A 763 21.56 3.62 -11.47
N ARG A 764 20.87 4.67 -11.95
CA ARG A 764 21.46 5.68 -12.84
C ARG A 764 22.36 6.69 -12.10
N LYS A 765 21.93 7.18 -10.94
CA LYS A 765 22.66 8.21 -10.16
C LYS A 765 23.94 7.66 -9.53
N VAL A 766 23.98 6.36 -9.24
CA VAL A 766 25.12 5.66 -8.65
C VAL A 766 26.10 5.11 -9.71
N ARG A 767 25.84 5.30 -11.02
CA ARG A 767 26.87 5.00 -12.02
C ARG A 767 28.12 5.78 -11.68
N LEU A 768 29.21 5.06 -11.37
CA LEU A 768 30.56 5.60 -11.24
C LEU A 768 30.73 6.60 -12.38
N GLU A 769 30.99 7.87 -12.07
CA GLU A 769 30.85 8.98 -13.00
C GLU A 769 31.38 8.65 -14.40
N LYS A 770 30.58 8.96 -15.44
CA LYS A 770 31.16 9.21 -16.75
C LYS A 770 32.01 10.48 -16.58
N ARG A 771 33.34 10.37 -16.56
CA ARG A 771 34.20 11.50 -16.89
C ARG A 771 33.60 12.16 -18.13
N ARG A 772 33.30 13.46 -18.01
CA ARG A 772 32.70 14.30 -19.06
C ARG A 772 33.35 14.00 -20.40
N LYS A 773 32.51 13.80 -21.43
CA LYS A 773 32.96 13.63 -22.81
C LYS A 773 33.79 14.85 -23.26
N LYS A 774 34.92 14.52 -23.90
CA LYS A 774 35.62 15.17 -25.02
C LYS A 774 35.19 16.60 -25.38
N GLY A 775 36.19 17.47 -25.48
CA GLY A 775 36.06 18.86 -25.91
C GLY A 775 35.25 19.04 -27.19
N ARG A 776 34.36 20.03 -27.15
CA ARG A 776 33.92 20.75 -28.34
C ARG A 776 35.00 21.74 -28.70
N GLY A 777 36.00 21.31 -29.46
CA GLY A 777 36.68 22.19 -30.41
C GLY A 777 35.96 21.98 -31.74
N LYS A 778 34.96 22.82 -32.03
CA LYS A 778 34.46 22.95 -33.40
C LYS A 778 35.27 24.08 -34.03
N GLU A 779 35.96 23.74 -35.10
CA GLU A 779 36.49 24.67 -36.08
C GLU A 779 35.46 25.79 -36.35
N LYS A 780 35.92 27.03 -36.22
CA LYS A 780 35.42 28.17 -36.96
C LYS A 780 36.60 28.68 -37.77
N THR A 781 36.80 28.08 -38.93
CA THR A 781 37.26 28.77 -40.13
C THR A 781 36.03 28.94 -41.03
N ASP A 782 36.02 30.02 -41.80
CA ASP A 782 34.98 30.52 -42.71
C ASP A 782 34.00 31.53 -42.07
N ASP A 783 34.46 32.76 -41.86
CA ASP A 783 34.25 33.92 -42.76
C ASP A 783 35.07 35.14 -42.28
#